data_AF-A0ABD7Q2S7-F1
#
_entry.id   AF-A0ABD7Q2S7-F1
#
_cell.length_a   1.000
_cell.length_b   1.000
_cell.length_c   1.000
_cell.angle_alpha   90.00
_cell.angle_beta   90.00
_cell.angle_gamma   90.00
#
_symmetry.space_group_name_H-M   'P 1'
#
loop_
_entity.id
_entity.type
_entity.pdbx_description
1 polymer ?
#
loop_
_entity_poly.entity_id
_entity_poly.type
_entity_poly.pdbx_seq_one_letter_code
_entity_poly.pdbx_strand_id
1 'polypeptide(L)'
;CSGNTTEYRYDRWGQRLEICRPAGLTLRYAYDARGRLISTENSAGERTLYHYNLAGDLITLTEPDGSQTVMTYDDNGRLLTRTHGGATQQFAYDAADRLITLTNENDAQMRFSYDVMDRLVEEVGFDGRVQRYRYNAVGELIESDDAGLITQWQHDILGRLISRTRDTEGAESDIARWEYNLDGQLMAAHHVSEGYPVSVLFERNQSGQINQEQQIVSAPDGSILWQHHIQHRYDANSALLFTTPDGLPTLHWHTYGPGHLLGVALGEQSLLEFDRDTLHRETQRRFGESMLETSYTEVGRLHSLTLSTPNADPRAQEYRYTPRGQLSDIVSPFSSQHYEYDAAGRLIHERSAHRSADYHLDLAGNRLINRYMPEAFMADMRHPGNRLSEDAHFHYQYDAHGNLSQKISKRDAGEVHHYRYDRSHRLVSYLYYQDGEALRDGRYCYDPLGRRIGKRLMQHNQPKHISWFGWDGDKLVLTERDGTRIHTVYLPHSFVPLLRFEGDKLPTVTPLADKLEQEVGIALPPDFKHTLHHIEQALRANRLSTEQHTWLNQIQLSPDYLATLLDPQPDTPYAAQLYDCNHLGTPKQLINLNGDIDWSIMLDAWGNTLSEENPHQLHQPIRMQGQQYDEESGLHYNRHRYYDPTIGRYITQDPIGVRGGLNYYGYPLDPTIFVDPMGLSPWNDAKSGACSGGLCQLFSLFVGPEKFSNIDDSALEALKKINGISICSDTEYAGLICKDRNNQYFSLDPNKGNTHNSYPFKNECPTNTSTVGTYHTHGAESIGYDDEDFSPQDIIMTEGLFGYLGDPEGTFHKVDTNKVQTKVKNSLPNICQIHSNGDIN
;
A
#
# COMPACT_ATOMS: atom_id res chain seq x y z
N CYS A 1 8.81 11.78 25.91
CA CYS A 1 9.35 10.51 25.36
C CYS A 1 9.25 9.41 26.42
N SER A 2 9.00 8.16 26.03
CA SER A 2 8.65 7.04 26.93
C SER A 2 9.78 6.54 27.84
N GLY A 3 11.02 7.03 27.67
CA GLY A 3 12.18 6.67 28.50
C GLY A 3 12.74 5.25 28.23
N ASN A 4 12.15 4.51 27.30
CA ASN A 4 12.58 3.15 26.97
C ASN A 4 13.70 3.15 25.93
N THR A 5 14.65 2.22 26.08
CA THR A 5 15.81 2.06 25.19
C THR A 5 15.76 0.73 24.47
N THR A 6 16.24 0.70 23.22
CA THR A 6 16.61 -0.55 22.54
C THR A 6 18.13 -0.67 22.59
N GLU A 7 18.63 -1.78 23.12
CA GLU A 7 20.05 -2.05 23.23
C GLU A 7 20.52 -2.94 22.08
N TYR A 8 21.67 -2.59 21.51
CA TYR A 8 22.31 -3.34 20.44
C TYR A 8 23.67 -3.81 20.92
N ARG A 9 23.95 -5.11 20.78
CA ARG A 9 25.26 -5.69 21.11
C ARG A 9 25.95 -6.15 19.85
N TYR A 10 27.23 -5.87 19.78
CA TYR A 10 28.08 -6.16 18.62
C TYR A 10 29.31 -6.94 19.04
N ASP A 11 29.85 -7.73 18.12
CA ASP A 11 31.16 -8.33 18.29
C ASP A 11 32.29 -7.33 17.97
N ARG A 12 33.55 -7.79 18.07
CA ARG A 12 34.72 -6.96 17.75
C ARG A 12 34.74 -6.48 16.29
N TRP A 13 34.10 -7.21 15.38
CA TRP A 13 33.98 -6.90 13.96
C TRP A 13 32.76 -6.04 13.63
N GLY A 14 31.97 -5.62 14.63
CA GLY A 14 30.78 -4.79 14.43
C GLY A 14 29.58 -5.54 13.90
N GLN A 15 29.62 -6.87 13.88
CA GLN A 15 28.46 -7.67 13.53
C GLN A 15 27.52 -7.70 14.73
N ARG A 16 26.22 -7.51 14.48
CA ARG A 16 25.20 -7.42 15.52
C ARG A 16 24.93 -8.80 16.10
N LEU A 17 25.27 -9.03 17.37
CA LEU A 17 25.05 -10.29 18.09
C LEU A 17 23.67 -10.38 18.74
N GLU A 18 23.15 -9.26 19.21
CA GLU A 18 21.88 -9.23 19.96
C GLU A 18 21.20 -7.86 19.79
N ILE A 19 19.88 -7.88 19.66
CA ILE A 19 19.02 -6.71 19.87
C ILE A 19 18.13 -7.02 21.07
N CYS A 20 18.17 -6.17 22.09
CA CYS A 20 17.26 -6.21 23.23
C CYS A 20 16.33 -5.00 23.14
N ARG A 21 15.08 -5.22 22.73
CA ARG A 21 14.05 -4.18 22.76
C ARG A 21 13.41 -4.10 24.15
N PRO A 22 12.67 -3.01 24.44
CA PRO A 22 11.83 -2.93 25.63
C PRO A 22 10.89 -4.15 25.76
N ALA A 23 10.44 -4.43 26.98
CA ALA A 23 9.62 -5.61 27.32
C ALA A 23 10.31 -6.98 27.09
N GLY A 24 11.66 -7.01 27.03
CA GLY A 24 12.43 -8.26 26.99
C GLY A 24 12.48 -8.95 25.62
N LEU A 25 11.95 -8.33 24.56
CA LEU A 25 11.98 -8.88 23.21
C LEU A 25 13.41 -8.90 22.69
N THR A 26 14.02 -10.08 22.71
CA THR A 26 15.43 -10.27 22.36
C THR A 26 15.56 -11.07 21.06
N LEU A 27 16.42 -10.61 20.16
CA LEU A 27 16.79 -11.33 18.94
C LEU A 27 18.31 -11.48 18.87
N ARG A 28 18.77 -12.73 18.81
CA ARG A 28 20.18 -13.11 18.76
C ARG A 28 20.59 -13.53 17.36
N TYR A 29 21.86 -13.30 17.04
CA TYR A 29 22.46 -13.60 15.76
C TYR A 29 23.77 -14.35 15.99
N ALA A 30 24.04 -15.35 15.16
CA ALA A 30 25.30 -16.06 15.14
C ALA A 30 25.90 -15.99 13.73
N TYR A 31 27.22 -15.83 13.67
CA TYR A 31 27.97 -15.70 12.42
C TYR A 31 29.07 -16.77 12.33
N ASP A 32 29.44 -17.15 11.12
CA ASP A 32 30.61 -18.00 10.89
C ASP A 32 31.92 -17.19 10.93
N ALA A 33 33.05 -17.89 10.76
CA ALA A 33 34.37 -17.25 10.75
C ALA A 33 34.59 -16.26 9.58
N ARG A 34 33.70 -16.24 8.58
CA ARG A 34 33.72 -15.32 7.44
C ARG A 34 32.73 -14.15 7.63
N GLY A 35 32.07 -14.05 8.78
CA GLY A 35 31.09 -13.02 9.09
C GLY A 35 29.73 -13.21 8.42
N ARG A 36 29.43 -14.41 7.91
CA ARG A 36 28.12 -14.72 7.32
C ARG A 36 27.15 -15.16 8.41
N LEU A 37 25.92 -14.68 8.37
CA LEU A 37 24.87 -15.01 9.34
C LEU A 37 24.49 -16.49 9.23
N ILE A 38 24.70 -17.30 10.27
CA ILE A 38 24.36 -18.75 10.28
C ILE A 38 23.14 -19.09 11.14
N SER A 39 22.74 -18.21 12.06
CA SER A 39 21.54 -18.42 12.85
C SER A 39 20.94 -17.11 13.34
N THR A 40 19.61 -17.05 13.40
CA THR A 40 18.86 -16.08 14.20
C THR A 40 18.01 -16.81 15.22
N GLU A 41 17.88 -16.26 16.44
CA GLU A 41 17.10 -16.86 17.53
C GLU A 41 16.33 -15.78 18.30
N ASN A 42 15.02 -15.94 18.46
CA ASN A 42 14.20 -15.00 19.24
C ASN A 42 14.13 -15.38 20.74
N SER A 43 13.42 -14.58 21.54
CA SER A 43 13.26 -14.80 22.99
C SER A 43 12.57 -16.11 23.37
N ALA A 44 11.81 -16.74 22.47
CA ALA A 44 11.22 -18.07 22.67
C ALA A 44 12.15 -19.23 22.27
N GLY A 45 13.36 -18.94 21.78
CA GLY A 45 14.29 -19.96 21.29
C GLY A 45 13.94 -20.51 19.90
N GLU A 46 13.00 -19.89 19.18
CA GLU A 46 12.71 -20.23 17.79
C GLU A 46 13.90 -19.82 16.92
N ARG A 47 14.46 -20.79 16.17
CA ARG A 47 15.71 -20.62 15.42
C ARG A 47 15.51 -20.73 13.92
N THR A 48 16.11 -19.81 13.18
CA THR A 48 16.28 -19.90 11.73
C THR A 48 17.75 -20.13 11.43
N LEU A 49 18.06 -21.13 10.59
CA LEU A 49 19.42 -21.55 10.26
C LEU A 49 19.73 -21.27 8.80
N TYR A 50 20.94 -20.82 8.53
CA TYR A 50 21.42 -20.46 7.20
C TYR A 50 22.68 -21.27 6.87
N HIS A 51 22.66 -21.96 5.73
CA HIS A 51 23.75 -22.81 5.27
C HIS A 51 24.28 -22.33 3.93
N TYR A 52 25.59 -22.22 3.83
CA TYR A 52 26.27 -21.68 2.66
C TYR A 52 27.20 -22.69 2.01
N ASN A 53 27.38 -22.58 0.71
CA ASN A 53 28.45 -23.29 0.01
C ASN A 53 29.83 -22.65 0.28
N LEU A 54 30.87 -23.21 -0.37
CA LEU A 54 32.24 -22.71 -0.26
C LEU A 54 32.45 -21.32 -0.90
N ALA A 55 31.67 -21.00 -1.94
CA ALA A 55 31.76 -19.75 -2.68
C ALA A 55 31.17 -18.55 -1.91
N GLY A 56 30.19 -18.79 -1.03
CA GLY A 56 29.52 -17.71 -0.32
C GLY A 56 28.01 -17.79 -0.36
N ASP A 57 27.44 -18.60 -1.26
CA ASP A 57 26.01 -18.55 -1.60
C ASP A 57 25.17 -19.35 -0.62
N LEU A 58 23.98 -18.82 -0.29
CA LEU A 58 23.02 -19.44 0.63
C LEU A 58 22.32 -20.63 -0.07
N ILE A 59 22.66 -21.85 0.30
CA ILE A 59 22.12 -23.07 -0.33
C ILE A 59 20.95 -23.69 0.45
N THR A 60 20.83 -23.40 1.74
CA THR A 60 19.70 -23.89 2.55
C THR A 60 19.33 -22.91 3.66
N LEU A 61 18.06 -22.55 3.72
CA LEU A 61 17.42 -21.86 4.83
C LEU A 61 16.51 -22.85 5.56
N THR A 62 16.69 -23.03 6.87
CA THR A 62 15.81 -23.87 7.70
C THR A 62 15.07 -23.00 8.69
N GLU A 63 13.74 -23.04 8.65
CA GLU A 63 12.86 -22.31 9.57
C GLU A 63 12.67 -23.05 10.91
N PRO A 64 12.10 -22.40 11.94
CA PRO A 64 11.99 -23.00 13.29
C PRO A 64 11.18 -24.30 13.36
N ASP A 65 10.27 -24.52 12.41
CA ASP A 65 9.48 -25.75 12.28
C ASP A 65 10.22 -26.87 11.53
N GLY A 66 11.44 -26.61 11.05
CA GLY A 66 12.26 -27.54 10.26
C GLY A 66 11.99 -27.50 8.76
N SER A 67 11.03 -26.68 8.29
CA SER A 67 10.81 -26.48 6.86
C SER A 67 12.05 -25.86 6.20
N GLN A 68 12.31 -26.23 4.95
CA GLN A 68 13.52 -25.83 4.24
C GLN A 68 13.22 -25.12 2.93
N THR A 69 14.04 -24.10 2.65
CA THR A 69 14.21 -23.55 1.31
C THR A 69 15.59 -23.95 0.81
N VAL A 70 15.66 -24.60 -0.35
CA VAL A 70 16.90 -25.07 -0.97
C VAL A 70 17.17 -24.27 -2.24
N MET A 71 18.40 -23.82 -2.41
CA MET A 71 18.83 -23.04 -3.57
C MET A 71 20.03 -23.68 -4.26
N THR A 72 20.10 -23.57 -5.58
CA THR A 72 21.28 -23.95 -6.37
C THR A 72 21.74 -22.77 -7.22
N TYR A 73 23.02 -22.74 -7.55
CA TYR A 73 23.67 -21.64 -8.25
C TYR A 73 24.58 -22.17 -9.36
N ASP A 74 24.83 -21.35 -10.36
CA ASP A 74 25.87 -21.61 -11.35
C ASP A 74 27.26 -21.17 -10.86
N ASP A 75 28.28 -21.38 -11.70
CA ASP A 75 29.67 -21.04 -11.40
C ASP A 75 29.91 -19.53 -11.21
N ASN A 76 28.98 -18.67 -11.67
CA ASN A 76 29.03 -17.23 -11.52
C ASN A 76 28.25 -16.75 -10.27
N GLY A 77 27.68 -17.64 -9.47
CA GLY A 77 26.89 -17.32 -8.29
C GLY A 77 25.46 -16.85 -8.60
N ARG A 78 24.95 -17.10 -9.80
CA ARG A 78 23.56 -16.77 -10.17
C ARG A 78 22.63 -17.92 -9.77
N LEU A 79 21.48 -17.59 -9.19
CA LEU A 79 20.49 -18.56 -8.71
C LEU A 79 19.91 -19.35 -9.90
N LEU A 80 20.02 -20.68 -9.88
CA LEU A 80 19.46 -21.58 -10.90
C LEU A 80 18.11 -22.16 -10.47
N THR A 81 18.00 -22.62 -9.22
CA THR A 81 16.76 -23.20 -8.70
C THR A 81 16.51 -22.74 -7.28
N ARG A 82 15.23 -22.60 -6.94
CA ARG A 82 14.77 -22.42 -5.56
C ARG A 82 13.61 -23.37 -5.29
N THR A 83 13.70 -24.15 -4.22
CA THR A 83 12.64 -25.08 -3.81
C THR A 83 12.19 -24.78 -2.39
N HIS A 84 10.90 -24.51 -2.18
CA HIS A 84 10.29 -24.31 -0.87
C HIS A 84 9.03 -25.16 -0.75
N GLY A 85 8.94 -26.03 0.27
CA GLY A 85 7.75 -26.85 0.49
C GLY A 85 7.34 -27.72 -0.72
N GLY A 86 8.31 -28.12 -1.55
CA GLY A 86 8.10 -28.88 -2.79
C GLY A 86 7.84 -28.02 -4.04
N ALA A 87 7.49 -26.74 -3.90
CA ALA A 87 7.35 -25.81 -5.01
C ALA A 87 8.73 -25.37 -5.51
N THR A 88 9.04 -25.63 -6.79
CA THR A 88 10.36 -25.35 -7.37
C THR A 88 10.28 -24.31 -8.47
N GLN A 89 11.09 -23.26 -8.36
CA GLN A 89 11.27 -22.22 -9.36
C GLN A 89 12.64 -22.38 -10.03
N GLN A 90 12.74 -22.08 -11.32
CA GLN A 90 13.99 -22.18 -12.08
C GLN A 90 14.26 -20.90 -12.85
N PHE A 91 15.54 -20.56 -12.98
CA PHE A 91 16.00 -19.32 -13.58
C PHE A 91 17.11 -19.64 -14.59
N ALA A 92 17.04 -19.03 -15.77
CA ALA A 92 18.08 -19.14 -16.79
C ALA A 92 18.51 -17.75 -17.25
N TYR A 93 19.82 -17.59 -17.47
CA TYR A 93 20.44 -16.32 -17.81
C TYR A 93 21.17 -16.41 -19.15
N ASP A 94 21.31 -15.27 -19.82
CA ASP A 94 22.22 -15.15 -20.95
C ASP A 94 23.66 -14.88 -20.51
N ALA A 95 24.57 -14.76 -21.50
CA ALA A 95 25.99 -14.49 -21.25
C ALA A 95 26.28 -13.09 -20.67
N ALA A 96 25.28 -12.19 -20.64
CA ALA A 96 25.36 -10.86 -20.03
C ALA A 96 24.75 -10.83 -18.62
N ASP A 97 24.52 -12.00 -18.01
CA ASP A 97 23.94 -12.16 -16.67
C ASP A 97 22.48 -11.68 -16.54
N ARG A 98 21.75 -11.55 -17.66
CA ARG A 98 20.34 -11.13 -17.67
C ARG A 98 19.41 -12.34 -17.66
N LEU A 99 18.32 -12.27 -16.91
CA LEU A 99 17.33 -13.35 -16.80
C LEU A 99 16.55 -13.49 -18.12
N ILE A 100 16.68 -14.62 -18.81
CA ILE A 100 15.98 -14.87 -20.09
C ILE A 100 14.83 -15.86 -19.98
N THR A 101 14.79 -16.67 -18.91
CA THR A 101 13.66 -17.58 -18.65
C THR A 101 13.46 -17.75 -17.16
N LEU A 102 12.20 -17.65 -16.75
CA LEU A 102 11.72 -17.97 -15.42
C LEU A 102 10.69 -19.09 -15.54
N THR A 103 10.97 -20.24 -14.92
CA THR A 103 10.02 -21.35 -14.81
C THR A 103 9.39 -21.32 -13.42
N ASN A 104 8.06 -21.23 -13.35
CA ASN A 104 7.36 -21.26 -12.07
C ASN A 104 7.17 -22.69 -11.55
N GLU A 105 6.62 -22.80 -10.34
CA GLU A 105 6.34 -24.05 -9.65
C GLU A 105 5.32 -24.98 -10.31
N ASN A 106 4.66 -24.54 -11.38
CA ASN A 106 3.77 -25.32 -12.22
C ASN A 106 4.38 -25.61 -13.61
N ASP A 107 5.70 -25.47 -13.75
CA ASP A 107 6.47 -25.68 -14.98
C ASP A 107 6.13 -24.72 -16.14
N ALA A 108 5.32 -23.68 -15.89
CA ALA A 108 5.04 -22.65 -16.88
C ALA A 108 6.25 -21.71 -16.99
N GLN A 109 6.56 -21.27 -18.21
CA GLN A 109 7.72 -20.42 -18.49
C GLN A 109 7.29 -19.01 -18.85
N MET A 110 7.97 -18.04 -18.24
CA MET A 110 8.04 -16.67 -18.70
C MET A 110 9.39 -16.44 -19.38
N ARG A 111 9.42 -15.70 -20.50
CA ARG A 111 10.66 -15.41 -21.26
C ARG A 111 10.84 -13.92 -21.45
N PHE A 112 12.09 -13.49 -21.44
CA PHE A 112 12.45 -12.08 -21.55
C PHE A 112 13.47 -11.87 -22.67
N SER A 113 13.29 -10.80 -23.42
CA SER A 113 14.21 -10.35 -24.45
C SER A 113 14.64 -8.91 -24.17
N TYR A 114 15.92 -8.64 -24.38
CA TYR A 114 16.54 -7.35 -24.10
C TYR A 114 17.16 -6.75 -25.36
N ASP A 115 17.23 -5.43 -25.41
CA ASP A 115 18.03 -4.74 -26.43
C ASP A 115 19.53 -4.71 -26.07
N VAL A 116 20.31 -4.03 -26.90
CA VAL A 116 21.76 -3.86 -26.76
C VAL A 116 22.16 -2.93 -25.60
N MET A 117 21.19 -2.24 -24.98
CA MET A 117 21.37 -1.37 -23.81
C MET A 117 20.81 -2.02 -22.54
N ASP A 118 20.61 -3.34 -22.55
CA ASP A 118 20.08 -4.15 -21.44
C ASP A 118 18.65 -3.79 -21.00
N ARG A 119 17.86 -3.14 -21.87
CA ARG A 119 16.45 -2.80 -21.58
C ARG A 119 15.52 -3.90 -22.06
N LEU A 120 14.51 -4.25 -21.26
CA LEU A 120 13.50 -5.26 -21.59
C LEU A 120 12.64 -4.78 -22.77
N VAL A 121 12.69 -5.48 -23.91
CA VAL A 121 11.92 -5.10 -25.12
C VAL A 121 10.78 -6.05 -25.44
N GLU A 122 10.81 -7.27 -24.91
CA GLU A 122 9.70 -8.22 -25.04
C GLU A 122 9.67 -9.12 -23.81
N GLU A 123 8.47 -9.39 -23.32
CA GLU A 123 8.22 -10.50 -22.40
C GLU A 123 7.10 -11.40 -22.94
N VAL A 124 7.27 -12.71 -22.72
CA VAL A 124 6.23 -13.70 -22.97
C VAL A 124 5.82 -14.26 -21.61
N GLY A 125 4.61 -13.93 -21.16
CA GLY A 125 4.07 -14.31 -19.86
C GLY A 125 3.81 -15.80 -19.71
N PHE A 126 3.53 -16.24 -18.47
CA PHE A 126 3.17 -17.63 -18.17
C PHE A 126 1.92 -18.12 -18.91
N ASP A 127 1.05 -17.20 -19.32
CA ASP A 127 -0.16 -17.42 -20.12
C ASP A 127 0.11 -17.48 -21.63
N GLY A 128 1.36 -17.26 -22.06
CA GLY A 128 1.79 -17.16 -23.45
C GLY A 128 1.56 -15.78 -24.09
N ARG A 129 1.03 -14.82 -23.33
CA ARG A 129 0.78 -13.45 -23.80
C ARG A 129 2.12 -12.76 -24.08
N VAL A 130 2.21 -12.10 -25.23
CA VAL A 130 3.41 -11.37 -25.62
C VAL A 130 3.20 -9.88 -25.39
N GLN A 131 4.07 -9.28 -24.61
CA GLN A 131 4.13 -7.85 -24.40
C GLN A 131 5.44 -7.30 -24.98
N ARG A 132 5.37 -6.17 -25.67
CA ARG A 132 6.55 -5.51 -26.25
C ARG A 132 6.66 -4.09 -25.75
N TYR A 133 7.89 -3.62 -25.58
CA TYR A 133 8.20 -2.31 -25.06
C TYR A 133 9.09 -1.53 -26.01
N ARG A 134 8.83 -0.23 -26.12
CA ARG A 134 9.65 0.68 -26.91
C ARG A 134 10.05 1.88 -26.07
N TYR A 135 11.33 2.19 -26.16
CA TYR A 135 11.95 3.28 -25.43
C TYR A 135 12.39 4.37 -26.40
N ASN A 136 12.39 5.61 -25.92
CA ASN A 136 13.03 6.71 -26.64
C ASN A 136 14.56 6.68 -26.46
N ALA A 137 15.23 7.68 -27.05
CA ALA A 137 16.69 7.80 -27.02
C ALA A 137 17.27 8.08 -25.62
N VAL A 138 16.47 8.64 -24.70
CA VAL A 138 16.88 8.93 -23.31
C VAL A 138 16.52 7.79 -22.34
N GLY A 139 15.89 6.71 -22.83
CA GLY A 139 15.61 5.52 -22.03
C GLY A 139 14.19 5.44 -21.45
N GLU A 140 13.33 6.41 -21.72
CA GLU A 140 11.95 6.42 -21.21
C GLU A 140 11.06 5.48 -22.04
N LEU A 141 10.17 4.76 -21.36
CA LEU A 141 9.15 3.92 -22.00
C LEU A 141 8.10 4.81 -22.67
N ILE A 142 7.94 4.69 -23.98
CA ILE A 142 7.01 5.54 -24.76
C ILE A 142 5.85 4.75 -25.37
N GLU A 143 6.00 3.44 -25.53
CA GLU A 143 4.96 2.57 -26.09
C GLU A 143 5.09 1.15 -25.55
N SER A 144 3.95 0.52 -25.29
CA SER A 144 3.84 -0.92 -25.07
C SER A 144 2.73 -1.50 -25.94
N ASP A 145 2.99 -2.68 -26.49
CA ASP A 145 1.98 -3.52 -27.15
C ASP A 145 1.71 -4.71 -26.26
N ASP A 146 0.53 -4.73 -25.62
CA ASP A 146 0.04 -5.86 -24.86
C ASP A 146 -1.01 -6.62 -25.67
N ALA A 147 -0.57 -7.61 -26.45
CA ALA A 147 -1.45 -8.45 -27.26
C ALA A 147 -2.48 -7.67 -28.10
N GLY A 148 -2.08 -6.54 -28.70
CA GLY A 148 -2.92 -5.67 -29.52
C GLY A 148 -3.55 -4.49 -28.76
N LEU A 149 -3.39 -4.41 -27.44
CA LEU A 149 -3.64 -3.21 -26.65
C LEU A 149 -2.40 -2.32 -26.65
N ILE A 150 -2.41 -1.28 -27.48
CA ILE A 150 -1.30 -0.33 -27.57
C ILE A 150 -1.47 0.74 -26.51
N THR A 151 -0.51 0.85 -25.58
CA THR A 151 -0.42 1.97 -24.65
C THR A 151 0.72 2.88 -25.06
N GLN A 152 0.47 4.17 -25.16
CA GLN A 152 1.48 5.19 -25.47
C GLN A 152 1.56 6.20 -24.34
N TRP A 153 2.79 6.58 -23.99
CA TRP A 153 3.07 7.58 -22.95
C TRP A 153 3.77 8.78 -23.55
N GLN A 154 3.35 9.96 -23.15
CA GLN A 154 3.97 11.23 -23.48
C GLN A 154 4.54 11.85 -22.22
N HIS A 155 5.82 12.19 -22.28
CA HIS A 155 6.54 12.85 -21.21
C HIS A 155 6.85 14.29 -21.60
N ASP A 156 6.93 15.18 -20.62
CA ASP A 156 7.46 16.53 -20.82
C ASP A 156 8.99 16.54 -20.85
N ILE A 157 9.58 17.73 -20.97
CA ILE A 157 11.05 17.91 -21.02
C ILE A 157 11.77 17.53 -19.71
N LEU A 158 11.02 17.34 -18.62
CA LEU A 158 11.54 16.90 -17.32
C LEU A 158 11.28 15.41 -17.08
N GLY A 159 10.78 14.67 -18.07
CA GLY A 159 10.47 13.24 -17.99
C GLY A 159 9.18 12.92 -17.22
N ARG A 160 8.34 13.92 -16.94
CA ARG A 160 7.06 13.71 -16.23
C ARG A 160 5.96 13.28 -17.18
N LEU A 161 5.15 12.29 -16.80
CA LEU A 161 4.05 11.78 -17.62
C LEU A 161 2.94 12.83 -17.75
N ILE A 162 2.70 13.34 -18.95
CA ILE A 162 1.63 14.34 -19.22
C ILE A 162 0.41 13.74 -19.92
N SER A 163 0.59 12.64 -20.66
CA SER A 163 -0.54 11.93 -21.28
C SER A 163 -0.26 10.44 -21.47
N ARG A 164 -1.32 9.64 -21.36
CA ARG A 164 -1.32 8.22 -21.65
C ARG A 164 -2.53 7.92 -22.51
N THR A 165 -2.29 7.26 -23.63
CA THR A 165 -3.34 6.82 -24.56
C THR A 165 -3.34 5.31 -24.65
N ARG A 166 -4.51 4.68 -24.63
CA ARG A 166 -4.68 3.23 -24.84
C ARG A 166 -5.64 2.96 -25.97
N ASP A 167 -5.14 2.21 -26.95
CA ASP A 167 -5.82 1.93 -28.21
C ASP A 167 -5.96 0.43 -28.44
N THR A 168 -7.10 0.05 -28.99
CA THR A 168 -7.36 -1.28 -29.54
C THR A 168 -7.97 -1.12 -30.93
N GLU A 169 -7.67 -2.05 -31.83
CA GLU A 169 -8.14 -1.96 -33.22
C GLU A 169 -9.68 -1.80 -33.29
N GLY A 170 -10.14 -0.77 -33.99
CA GLY A 170 -11.57 -0.55 -34.27
C GLY A 170 -12.39 0.10 -33.15
N ALA A 171 -11.77 0.63 -32.09
CA ALA A 171 -12.49 1.25 -30.98
C ALA A 171 -11.87 2.57 -30.52
N GLU A 172 -12.65 3.44 -29.86
CA GLU A 172 -12.20 4.77 -29.42
C GLU A 172 -11.12 4.70 -28.34
N SER A 173 -10.11 5.58 -28.45
CA SER A 173 -8.98 5.69 -27.53
C SER A 173 -9.40 6.03 -26.10
N ASP A 174 -8.82 5.35 -25.11
CA ASP A 174 -8.85 5.77 -23.70
C ASP A 174 -7.67 6.73 -23.44
N ILE A 175 -7.95 7.94 -22.95
CA ILE A 175 -6.92 8.98 -22.77
C ILE A 175 -6.99 9.51 -21.33
N ALA A 176 -5.84 9.43 -20.65
CA ALA A 176 -5.60 10.11 -19.39
C ALA A 176 -4.57 11.24 -19.56
N ARG A 177 -4.73 12.31 -18.80
CA ARG A 177 -3.83 13.47 -18.78
C ARG A 177 -3.49 13.86 -17.35
N TRP A 178 -2.28 14.38 -17.16
CA TRP A 178 -1.78 14.87 -15.89
C TRP A 178 -1.25 16.30 -16.05
N GLU A 179 -1.53 17.11 -15.05
CA GLU A 179 -1.14 18.52 -14.99
C GLU A 179 -0.26 18.76 -13.76
N TYR A 180 0.79 19.55 -13.94
CA TYR A 180 1.79 19.81 -12.91
C TYR A 180 1.97 21.31 -12.70
N ASN A 181 2.31 21.71 -11.47
CA ASN A 181 2.74 23.07 -11.18
C ASN A 181 4.18 23.34 -11.66
N LEU A 182 4.61 24.59 -11.50
CA LEU A 182 5.97 25.04 -11.82
C LEU A 182 7.05 24.34 -10.99
N ASP A 183 6.72 23.88 -9.79
CA ASP A 183 7.64 23.20 -8.86
C ASP A 183 7.76 21.69 -9.13
N GLY A 184 7.15 21.16 -10.19
CA GLY A 184 7.27 19.73 -10.49
C GLY A 184 6.10 18.87 -10.05
N GLN A 185 5.20 19.38 -9.21
CA GLN A 185 4.23 18.60 -8.44
C GLN A 185 2.91 18.39 -9.18
N LEU A 186 2.34 17.19 -9.06
CA LEU A 186 1.04 16.86 -9.67
C LEU A 186 -0.08 17.70 -9.05
N MET A 187 -0.82 18.43 -9.89
CA MET A 187 -1.97 19.25 -9.51
C MET A 187 -3.29 18.59 -9.91
N ALA A 188 -3.35 17.94 -11.07
CA ALA A 188 -4.59 17.33 -11.53
C ALA A 188 -4.35 16.14 -12.44
N ALA A 189 -5.32 15.23 -12.46
CA ALA A 189 -5.41 14.15 -13.43
C ALA A 189 -6.83 14.08 -13.99
N HIS A 190 -6.95 13.78 -15.28
CA HIS A 190 -8.22 13.79 -16.01
C HIS A 190 -8.34 12.58 -16.93
N HIS A 191 -9.55 12.04 -17.09
CA HIS A 191 -9.88 11.08 -18.15
C HIS A 191 -11.39 11.06 -18.44
N VAL A 192 -11.84 10.13 -19.28
CA VAL A 192 -13.26 9.79 -19.45
C VAL A 192 -13.50 8.35 -19.03
N SER A 193 -14.37 8.11 -18.05
CA SER A 193 -14.76 6.77 -17.59
C SER A 193 -16.20 6.48 -18.00
N GLU A 194 -16.42 5.47 -18.86
CA GLU A 194 -17.74 5.06 -19.33
C GLU A 194 -18.61 6.24 -19.84
N GLY A 195 -17.98 7.20 -20.53
CA GLY A 195 -18.61 8.39 -21.09
C GLY A 195 -18.69 9.61 -20.17
N TYR A 196 -18.25 9.50 -18.91
CA TYR A 196 -18.24 10.60 -17.95
C TYR A 196 -16.84 11.20 -17.81
N PRO A 197 -16.65 12.52 -18.00
CA PRO A 197 -15.42 13.19 -17.60
C PRO A 197 -15.22 13.06 -16.08
N VAL A 198 -14.04 12.56 -15.67
CA VAL A 198 -13.66 12.42 -14.27
C VAL A 198 -12.31 13.09 -14.04
N SER A 199 -12.22 13.90 -12.98
CA SER A 199 -11.02 14.63 -12.60
C SER A 199 -10.68 14.42 -11.13
N VAL A 200 -9.39 14.40 -10.83
CA VAL A 200 -8.85 14.44 -9.46
C VAL A 200 -7.91 15.64 -9.38
N LEU A 201 -8.08 16.48 -8.37
CA LEU A 201 -7.31 17.70 -8.14
C LEU A 201 -6.64 17.64 -6.77
N PHE A 202 -5.43 18.17 -6.70
CA PHE A 202 -4.61 18.20 -5.50
C PHE A 202 -4.17 19.62 -5.20
N GLU A 203 -4.28 20.02 -3.94
CA GLU A 203 -3.57 21.19 -3.41
C GLU A 203 -2.50 20.74 -2.43
N ARG A 204 -1.45 21.56 -2.33
CA ARG A 204 -0.32 21.30 -1.44
C ARG A 204 -0.05 22.50 -0.54
N ASN A 205 0.40 22.22 0.68
CA ASN A 205 0.91 23.24 1.58
C ASN A 205 2.31 23.72 1.13
N GLN A 206 2.85 24.72 1.82
CA GLN A 206 4.19 25.27 1.53
C GLN A 206 5.32 24.24 1.66
N SER A 207 5.13 23.20 2.47
CA SER A 207 6.08 22.08 2.63
C SER A 207 5.92 21.01 1.54
N GLY A 208 5.03 21.21 0.56
CA GLY A 208 4.78 20.29 -0.54
C GLY A 208 3.89 19.10 -0.21
N GLN A 209 3.31 19.02 1.00
CA GLN A 209 2.40 17.94 1.39
C GLN A 209 1.00 18.19 0.82
N ILE A 210 0.30 17.13 0.39
CA ILE A 210 -1.09 17.23 -0.05
C ILE A 210 -1.96 17.63 1.14
N ASN A 211 -2.51 18.85 1.11
CA ASN A 211 -3.43 19.34 2.14
C ASN A 211 -4.88 19.33 1.65
N GLN A 212 -5.13 19.04 0.38
CA GLN A 212 -6.47 18.87 -0.16
C GLN A 212 -6.46 17.88 -1.32
N GLU A 213 -7.50 17.06 -1.38
CA GLU A 213 -7.86 16.26 -2.55
C GLU A 213 -9.32 16.51 -2.92
N GLN A 214 -9.59 16.68 -4.22
CA GLN A 214 -10.94 16.81 -4.77
C GLN A 214 -11.15 15.84 -5.94
N GLN A 215 -12.26 15.11 -5.95
CA GLN A 215 -12.70 14.27 -7.06
C GLN A 215 -13.98 14.82 -7.66
N ILE A 216 -14.07 14.88 -8.99
CA ILE A 216 -15.21 15.46 -9.72
C ILE A 216 -15.63 14.50 -10.82
N VAL A 217 -16.93 14.21 -10.88
CA VAL A 217 -17.58 13.48 -11.98
C VAL A 217 -18.57 14.41 -12.65
N SER A 218 -18.39 14.63 -13.95
CA SER A 218 -19.24 15.52 -14.74
C SER A 218 -20.07 14.74 -15.76
N ALA A 219 -21.17 15.33 -16.20
CA ALA A 219 -21.90 14.88 -17.37
C ALA A 219 -21.19 15.35 -18.65
N PRO A 220 -21.50 14.77 -19.82
CA PRO A 220 -20.91 15.20 -21.09
C PRO A 220 -21.15 16.67 -21.46
N ASP A 221 -22.19 17.31 -20.90
CA ASP A 221 -22.49 18.73 -21.09
C ASP A 221 -21.69 19.67 -20.16
N GLY A 222 -20.85 19.11 -19.28
CA GLY A 222 -20.02 19.84 -18.33
C GLY A 222 -20.64 20.06 -16.94
N SER A 223 -21.92 19.72 -16.74
CA SER A 223 -22.55 19.80 -15.41
C SER A 223 -21.94 18.80 -14.43
N ILE A 224 -21.79 19.18 -13.16
CA ILE A 224 -21.26 18.28 -12.12
C ILE A 224 -22.36 17.31 -11.69
N LEU A 225 -22.12 16.00 -11.85
CA LEU A 225 -23.00 14.94 -11.37
C LEU A 225 -22.71 14.61 -9.92
N TRP A 226 -21.43 14.60 -9.55
CA TRP A 226 -20.98 14.31 -8.19
C TRP A 226 -19.58 14.88 -7.95
N GLN A 227 -19.30 15.23 -6.69
CA GLN A 227 -17.97 15.64 -6.25
C GLN A 227 -17.70 15.18 -4.81
N HIS A 228 -16.43 14.97 -4.51
CA HIS A 228 -15.91 14.75 -3.17
C HIS A 228 -14.70 15.64 -2.92
N HIS A 229 -14.56 16.09 -1.69
CA HIS A 229 -13.48 16.92 -1.20
C HIS A 229 -13.08 16.50 0.22
N ILE A 230 -11.76 16.49 0.47
CA ILE A 230 -11.20 16.23 1.78
C ILE A 230 -9.96 17.12 2.00
N GLN A 231 -9.83 17.64 3.22
CA GLN A 231 -8.73 18.52 3.61
C GLN A 231 -7.95 17.97 4.78
N HIS A 232 -6.66 18.29 4.80
CA HIS A 232 -5.72 17.93 5.85
C HIS A 232 -4.97 19.15 6.37
N ARG A 233 -4.67 19.14 7.66
CA ARG A 233 -3.70 20.07 8.26
C ARG A 233 -2.66 19.30 9.04
N TYR A 234 -1.42 19.72 8.88
CA TYR A 234 -0.25 19.11 9.49
C TYR A 234 0.38 20.08 10.49
N ASP A 235 1.13 19.53 11.45
CA ASP A 235 2.01 20.32 12.29
C ASP A 235 3.34 20.64 11.59
N ALA A 236 4.23 21.35 12.29
CA ALA A 236 5.55 21.71 11.78
C ALA A 236 6.47 20.50 11.52
N ASN A 237 6.18 19.34 12.11
CA ASN A 237 6.91 18.09 11.92
C ASN A 237 6.21 17.17 10.91
N SER A 238 5.31 17.72 10.09
CA SER A 238 4.55 17.00 9.07
C SER A 238 3.59 15.92 9.62
N ALA A 239 3.29 15.91 10.92
CA ALA A 239 2.30 15.01 11.51
C ALA A 239 0.88 15.52 11.25
N LEU A 240 -0.03 14.61 10.88
CA LEU A 240 -1.44 14.94 10.62
C LEU A 240 -2.14 15.37 11.92
N LEU A 241 -2.66 16.59 11.94
CA LEU A 241 -3.42 17.15 13.08
C LEU A 241 -4.93 17.07 12.85
N PHE A 242 -5.37 17.41 11.63
CA PHE A 242 -6.79 17.52 11.32
C PHE A 242 -7.11 16.91 9.96
N THR A 243 -8.27 16.26 9.88
CA THR A 243 -8.90 15.88 8.62
C THR A 243 -10.31 16.45 8.59
N THR A 244 -10.69 17.13 7.52
CA THR A 244 -12.04 17.68 7.33
C THR A 244 -12.69 16.97 6.14
N PRO A 245 -13.55 15.96 6.39
CA PRO A 245 -14.31 15.27 5.34
C PRO A 245 -15.56 16.07 4.93
N ASP A 246 -16.07 15.80 3.72
CA ASP A 246 -17.30 16.40 3.22
C ASP A 246 -18.51 16.20 4.12
N GLY A 247 -19.04 17.29 4.65
CA GLY A 247 -20.26 17.22 5.46
C GLY A 247 -20.06 16.30 6.67
N LEU A 248 -18.89 16.32 7.30
CA LEU A 248 -18.67 15.89 8.67
C LEU A 248 -17.92 16.99 9.43
N PRO A 249 -18.09 17.11 10.76
CA PRO A 249 -17.18 17.91 11.57
C PRO A 249 -15.74 17.44 11.40
N THR A 250 -14.79 18.35 11.66
CA THR A 250 -13.36 18.06 11.55
C THR A 250 -12.95 16.96 12.54
N LEU A 251 -12.22 15.96 12.05
CA LEU A 251 -11.54 14.96 12.85
C LEU A 251 -10.24 15.53 13.40
N HIS A 252 -10.05 15.41 14.70
CA HIS A 252 -8.84 15.84 15.41
C HIS A 252 -8.02 14.60 15.75
N TRP A 253 -6.79 14.54 15.23
CA TRP A 253 -5.87 13.44 15.46
C TRP A 253 -4.94 13.79 16.62
N HIS A 254 -5.08 13.09 17.74
CA HIS A 254 -4.20 13.27 18.88
C HIS A 254 -3.07 12.24 18.80
N THR A 255 -1.87 12.71 18.50
CA THR A 255 -0.67 11.88 18.36
C THR A 255 0.44 12.32 19.30
N TYR A 256 1.45 11.47 19.49
CA TYR A 256 2.68 11.81 20.20
C TYR A 256 3.90 11.17 19.54
N GLY A 257 5.07 11.75 19.80
CA GLY A 257 6.33 11.24 19.26
C GLY A 257 6.27 11.15 17.72
N PRO A 258 6.72 10.04 17.11
CA PRO A 258 6.70 9.81 15.67
C PRO A 258 5.30 9.62 15.03
N GLY A 259 4.23 10.12 15.65
CA GLY A 259 2.86 9.98 15.13
C GLY A 259 2.04 8.82 15.73
N HIS A 260 2.41 8.32 16.91
CA HIS A 260 1.62 7.30 17.60
C HIS A 260 0.26 7.87 18.05
N LEU A 261 -0.83 7.22 17.65
CA LEU A 261 -2.19 7.67 17.96
C LEU A 261 -2.55 7.45 19.45
N LEU A 262 -2.99 8.52 20.12
CA LEU A 262 -3.55 8.53 21.49
C LEU A 262 -5.05 8.68 21.51
N GLY A 263 -5.63 9.33 20.50
CA GLY A 263 -7.06 9.51 20.44
C GLY A 263 -7.53 10.18 19.17
N VAL A 264 -8.85 10.10 18.97
CA VAL A 264 -9.55 10.73 17.84
C VAL A 264 -10.77 11.44 18.40
N ALA A 265 -10.93 12.72 18.05
CA ALA A 265 -12.13 13.49 18.36
C ALA A 265 -12.82 13.94 17.07
N LEU A 266 -14.15 14.10 17.13
CA LEU A 266 -14.97 14.69 16.08
C LEU A 266 -15.48 16.05 16.56
N GLY A 267 -14.94 17.13 16.01
CA GLY A 267 -15.08 18.47 16.59
C GLY A 267 -14.53 18.49 18.02
N GLU A 268 -15.36 18.90 18.98
CA GLU A 268 -15.01 18.94 20.41
C GLU A 268 -15.28 17.61 21.14
N GLN A 269 -15.92 16.63 20.49
CA GLN A 269 -16.28 15.36 21.12
C GLN A 269 -15.15 14.33 20.98
N SER A 270 -14.52 13.94 22.09
CA SER A 270 -13.63 12.79 22.12
C SER A 270 -14.40 11.51 21.83
N LEU A 271 -13.93 10.72 20.87
CA LEU A 271 -14.56 9.45 20.49
C LEU A 271 -13.71 8.25 20.87
N LEU A 272 -12.39 8.35 20.67
CA LEU A 272 -11.44 7.26 20.90
C LEU A 272 -10.28 7.68 21.76
N GLU A 273 -9.88 6.78 22.64
CA GLU A 273 -8.68 6.89 23.48
C GLU A 273 -7.88 5.58 23.42
N PHE A 274 -6.56 5.68 23.39
CA PHE A 274 -5.64 4.54 23.29
C PHE A 274 -4.61 4.57 24.42
N ASP A 275 -4.47 3.45 25.12
CA ASP A 275 -3.29 3.18 25.96
C ASP A 275 -2.32 2.28 25.21
N ARG A 276 -1.03 2.49 25.44
CA ARG A 276 0.04 1.80 24.73
C ARG A 276 1.14 1.35 25.69
N ASP A 277 1.79 0.26 25.33
CA ASP A 277 2.96 -0.25 26.06
C ASP A 277 4.25 0.53 25.73
N THR A 278 5.35 0.06 26.31
CA THR A 278 6.69 0.63 26.12
C THR A 278 7.24 0.49 24.69
N LEU A 279 6.62 -0.36 23.87
CA LEU A 279 6.90 -0.54 22.43
C LEU A 279 5.89 0.21 21.55
N HIS A 280 5.06 1.07 22.15
CA HIS A 280 4.01 1.84 21.49
C HIS A 280 2.93 0.99 20.81
N ARG A 281 2.79 -0.28 21.23
CA ARG A 281 1.72 -1.17 20.78
C ARG A 281 0.46 -0.89 21.60
N GLU A 282 -0.71 -1.02 20.97
CA GLU A 282 -1.99 -0.80 21.62
C GLU A 282 -2.22 -1.85 22.71
N THR A 283 -2.45 -1.41 23.95
CA THR A 283 -2.84 -2.29 25.06
C THR A 283 -4.29 -2.06 25.47
N GLN A 284 -4.84 -0.89 25.19
CA GLN A 284 -6.23 -0.57 25.45
C GLN A 284 -6.76 0.40 24.39
N ARG A 285 -8.03 0.23 24.03
CA ARG A 285 -8.81 1.20 23.27
C ARG A 285 -10.17 1.40 23.90
N ARG A 286 -10.61 2.65 24.03
CA ARG A 286 -11.92 3.01 24.59
C ARG A 286 -12.76 3.74 23.55
N PHE A 287 -14.05 3.42 23.52
CA PHE A 287 -15.07 4.08 22.72
C PHE A 287 -16.38 4.15 23.52
N GLY A 288 -16.77 5.34 23.97
CA GLY A 288 -17.81 5.47 24.98
C GLY A 288 -17.47 4.66 26.24
N GLU A 289 -18.39 3.82 26.71
CA GLU A 289 -18.16 2.89 27.82
C GLU A 289 -17.61 1.52 27.37
N SER A 290 -17.42 1.31 26.07
CA SER A 290 -16.84 0.07 25.53
C SER A 290 -15.32 0.12 25.55
N MET A 291 -14.70 -1.04 25.79
CA MET A 291 -13.27 -1.16 26.01
C MET A 291 -12.72 -2.44 25.40
N LEU A 292 -11.69 -2.29 24.57
CA LEU A 292 -10.88 -3.40 24.04
C LEU A 292 -9.53 -3.42 24.78
N GLU A 293 -9.19 -4.55 25.38
CA GLU A 293 -7.89 -4.81 25.99
C GLU A 293 -7.08 -5.77 25.12
N THR A 294 -5.80 -5.47 24.93
CA THR A 294 -4.88 -6.22 24.08
C THR A 294 -3.64 -6.64 24.88
N SER A 295 -3.25 -7.91 24.77
CA SER A 295 -2.01 -8.41 25.39
C SER A 295 -1.10 -9.08 24.35
N TYR A 296 0.20 -9.16 24.66
CA TYR A 296 1.22 -9.69 23.77
C TYR A 296 2.10 -10.74 24.47
N THR A 297 2.63 -11.68 23.70
CA THR A 297 3.57 -12.71 24.17
C THR A 297 4.98 -12.15 24.41
N GLU A 298 5.85 -12.95 25.03
CA GLU A 298 7.27 -12.63 25.25
C GLU A 298 8.12 -12.53 23.97
N VAL A 299 7.57 -12.91 22.80
CA VAL A 299 8.17 -12.69 21.47
C VAL A 299 7.47 -11.57 20.70
N GLY A 300 6.51 -10.90 21.34
CA GLY A 300 5.84 -9.72 20.81
C GLY A 300 4.65 -10.00 19.89
N ARG A 301 4.20 -11.26 19.79
CA ARG A 301 2.99 -11.65 19.04
C ARG A 301 1.73 -11.32 19.83
N LEU A 302 0.60 -11.08 19.15
CA LEU A 302 -0.69 -10.89 19.82
C LEU A 302 -1.04 -12.13 20.63
N HIS A 303 -1.33 -11.97 21.93
CA HIS A 303 -1.69 -13.07 22.82
C HIS A 303 -3.19 -13.13 23.07
N SER A 304 -3.82 -12.00 23.39
CA SER A 304 -5.27 -11.94 23.60
C SER A 304 -5.89 -10.61 23.20
N LEU A 305 -7.18 -10.67 22.88
CA LEU A 305 -8.09 -9.54 22.73
C LEU A 305 -9.32 -9.77 23.62
N THR A 306 -9.65 -8.81 24.48
CA THR A 306 -10.84 -8.87 25.34
C THR A 306 -11.67 -7.61 25.12
N LEU A 307 -12.85 -7.77 24.53
CA LEU A 307 -13.82 -6.69 24.38
C LEU A 307 -14.85 -6.75 25.52
N SER A 308 -15.03 -5.63 26.22
CA SER A 308 -16.09 -5.43 27.20
C SER A 308 -16.98 -4.27 26.74
N THR A 309 -18.29 -4.50 26.69
CA THR A 309 -19.29 -3.45 26.42
C THR A 309 -20.37 -3.47 27.50
N PRO A 310 -21.03 -2.34 27.82
CA PRO A 310 -22.07 -2.30 28.87
C PRO A 310 -23.26 -3.23 28.62
N ASN A 311 -23.62 -3.41 27.34
CA ASN A 311 -24.87 -4.07 26.94
C ASN A 311 -24.63 -5.46 26.33
N ALA A 312 -23.42 -6.02 26.41
CA ALA A 312 -23.12 -7.38 25.95
C ALA A 312 -22.12 -8.10 26.86
N ASP A 313 -22.17 -9.43 26.86
CA ASP A 313 -21.20 -10.25 27.60
C ASP A 313 -19.77 -10.02 27.09
N PRO A 314 -18.76 -9.96 27.97
CA PRO A 314 -17.37 -9.82 27.58
C PRO A 314 -16.92 -10.92 26.62
N ARG A 315 -16.23 -10.52 25.54
CA ARG A 315 -15.73 -11.42 24.50
C ARG A 315 -14.21 -11.48 24.55
N ALA A 316 -13.67 -12.56 25.08
CA ALA A 316 -12.23 -12.83 25.14
C ALA A 316 -11.80 -13.83 24.06
N GLN A 317 -10.70 -13.53 23.38
CA GLN A 317 -10.06 -14.39 22.39
C GLN A 317 -8.56 -14.50 22.70
N GLU A 318 -8.05 -15.73 22.77
CA GLU A 318 -6.63 -16.06 22.89
C GLU A 318 -6.09 -16.57 21.56
N TYR A 319 -4.88 -16.17 21.22
CA TYR A 319 -4.20 -16.49 19.96
C TYR A 319 -2.97 -17.37 20.25
N ARG A 320 -2.83 -18.45 19.47
CA ARG A 320 -1.69 -19.39 19.55
C ARG A 320 -1.05 -19.53 18.19
N TYR A 321 0.26 -19.80 18.19
CA TYR A 321 1.06 -19.84 16.96
C TYR A 321 1.89 -21.11 16.87
N THR A 322 2.17 -21.53 15.64
CA THR A 322 3.19 -22.53 15.33
C THR A 322 4.59 -21.98 15.64
N PRO A 323 5.63 -22.83 15.74
CA PRO A 323 7.02 -22.36 15.87
C PRO A 323 7.48 -21.48 14.71
N ARG A 324 6.87 -21.63 13.52
CA ARG A 324 7.10 -20.78 12.34
C ARG A 324 6.45 -19.38 12.49
N GLY A 325 5.61 -19.20 13.49
CA GLY A 325 4.88 -17.95 13.75
C GLY A 325 3.54 -17.83 13.01
N GLN A 326 3.06 -18.92 12.41
CA GLN A 326 1.73 -18.97 11.78
C GLN A 326 0.65 -19.13 12.85
N LEU A 327 -0.53 -18.57 12.65
CA LEU A 327 -1.63 -18.69 13.61
C LEU A 327 -2.15 -20.13 13.64
N SER A 328 -2.06 -20.83 14.76
CA SER A 328 -2.55 -22.20 14.90
C SER A 328 -3.95 -22.25 15.49
N ASP A 329 -4.27 -21.37 16.44
CA ASP A 329 -5.54 -21.41 17.14
C ASP A 329 -6.04 -20.00 17.54
N ILE A 330 -7.35 -19.82 17.45
CA ILE A 330 -8.10 -18.77 18.13
C ILE A 330 -9.04 -19.45 19.11
N VAL A 331 -8.88 -19.19 20.40
CA VAL A 331 -9.66 -19.83 21.47
C VAL A 331 -10.48 -18.78 22.21
N SER A 332 -11.77 -19.04 22.37
CA SER A 332 -12.65 -18.29 23.26
C SER A 332 -13.23 -19.24 24.32
N PRO A 333 -13.88 -18.73 25.38
CA PRO A 333 -14.51 -19.58 26.40
C PRO A 333 -15.54 -20.59 25.85
N PHE A 334 -16.13 -20.32 24.67
CA PHE A 334 -17.23 -21.12 24.10
C PHE A 334 -16.93 -21.69 22.71
N SER A 335 -15.83 -21.31 22.06
CA SER A 335 -15.49 -21.75 20.72
C SER A 335 -13.99 -21.81 20.51
N SER A 336 -13.53 -22.70 19.62
CA SER A 336 -12.16 -22.71 19.12
C SER A 336 -12.16 -22.77 17.60
N GLN A 337 -11.17 -22.13 17.01
CA GLN A 337 -10.82 -22.20 15.59
C GLN A 337 -9.38 -22.69 15.50
N HIS A 338 -9.14 -23.73 14.70
CA HIS A 338 -7.85 -24.37 14.52
C HIS A 338 -7.44 -24.32 13.05
N TYR A 339 -6.17 -24.03 12.79
CA TYR A 339 -5.59 -23.88 11.47
C TYR A 339 -4.36 -24.78 11.30
N GLU A 340 -4.24 -25.42 10.14
CA GLU A 340 -3.07 -26.22 9.78
C GLU A 340 -2.52 -25.79 8.42
N TYR A 341 -1.20 -25.90 8.28
CA TYR A 341 -0.45 -25.46 7.10
C TYR A 341 0.39 -26.60 6.53
N ASP A 342 0.67 -26.55 5.24
CA ASP A 342 1.65 -27.45 4.62
C ASP A 342 3.10 -26.93 4.76
N ALA A 343 4.06 -27.70 4.26
CA ALA A 343 5.48 -27.34 4.32
C ALA A 343 5.85 -26.07 3.54
N ALA A 344 4.99 -25.62 2.61
CA ALA A 344 5.15 -24.35 1.91
C ALA A 344 4.50 -23.17 2.67
N GLY A 345 3.96 -23.43 3.88
CA GLY A 345 3.31 -22.44 4.72
C GLY A 345 1.88 -22.09 4.29
N ARG A 346 1.25 -22.90 3.44
CA ARG A 346 -0.08 -22.60 2.87
C ARG A 346 -1.18 -23.18 3.74
N LEU A 347 -2.27 -22.45 3.95
CA LEU A 347 -3.40 -22.90 4.77
C LEU A 347 -4.11 -24.09 4.08
N ILE A 348 -4.10 -25.25 4.74
CA ILE A 348 -4.69 -26.49 4.21
C ILE A 348 -5.90 -27.00 5.02
N HIS A 349 -6.01 -26.62 6.29
CA HIS A 349 -7.16 -26.97 7.11
C HIS A 349 -7.62 -25.81 7.98
N GLU A 350 -8.95 -25.70 8.10
CA GLU A 350 -9.62 -24.81 9.04
C GLU A 350 -10.73 -25.61 9.74
N ARG A 351 -10.69 -25.66 11.07
CA ARG A 351 -11.67 -26.39 11.89
C ARG A 351 -12.22 -25.49 12.98
N SER A 352 -13.52 -25.47 13.15
CA SER A 352 -14.23 -24.78 14.23
C SER A 352 -15.51 -25.52 14.58
N ALA A 353 -16.23 -25.08 15.60
CA ALA A 353 -17.55 -25.62 15.95
C ALA A 353 -18.58 -25.50 14.81
N HIS A 354 -18.41 -24.53 13.91
CA HIS A 354 -19.37 -24.22 12.84
C HIS A 354 -18.90 -24.62 11.45
N ARG A 355 -17.62 -24.96 11.27
CA ARG A 355 -17.02 -25.20 9.96
C ARG A 355 -15.84 -26.18 10.07
N SER A 356 -15.75 -27.10 9.12
CA SER A 356 -14.53 -27.87 8.83
C SER A 356 -14.28 -27.78 7.34
N ALA A 357 -13.17 -27.16 6.94
CA ALA A 357 -12.78 -26.99 5.55
C ALA A 357 -11.38 -27.57 5.32
N ASP A 358 -11.27 -28.37 4.26
CA ASP A 358 -10.02 -28.92 3.76
C ASP A 358 -9.69 -28.25 2.41
N TYR A 359 -8.58 -27.54 2.34
CA TYR A 359 -8.14 -26.85 1.13
C TYR A 359 -7.09 -27.69 0.40
N HIS A 360 -7.40 -28.07 -0.84
CA HIS A 360 -6.49 -28.76 -1.72
C HIS A 360 -5.87 -27.77 -2.70
N LEU A 361 -4.55 -27.63 -2.67
CA LEU A 361 -3.81 -26.62 -3.45
C LEU A 361 -2.83 -27.31 -4.41
N ASP A 362 -2.69 -26.79 -5.62
CA ASP A 362 -1.54 -27.13 -6.47
C ASP A 362 -0.26 -26.45 -5.97
N LEU A 363 0.88 -26.62 -6.65
CA LEU A 363 2.16 -26.04 -6.21
C LEU A 363 2.14 -24.49 -6.20
N ALA A 364 1.41 -23.86 -7.11
CA ALA A 364 1.26 -22.40 -7.18
C ALA A 364 0.22 -21.83 -6.19
N GLY A 365 -0.45 -22.67 -5.41
CA GLY A 365 -1.48 -22.25 -4.46
C GLY A 365 -2.86 -22.04 -5.06
N ASN A 366 -3.13 -22.56 -6.27
CA ASN A 366 -4.47 -22.58 -6.85
C ASN A 366 -5.34 -23.61 -6.10
N ARG A 367 -6.57 -23.24 -5.69
CA ARG A 367 -7.51 -24.18 -5.06
C ARG A 367 -8.09 -25.16 -6.08
N LEU A 368 -8.12 -26.43 -5.70
CA LEU A 368 -8.53 -27.55 -6.54
C LEU A 368 -9.86 -28.14 -6.09
N ILE A 369 -10.61 -28.70 -7.04
CA ILE A 369 -11.98 -29.21 -6.84
C ILE A 369 -12.03 -30.51 -6.01
N ASN A 370 -11.00 -31.37 -6.10
CA ASN A 370 -11.06 -32.72 -5.51
C ASN A 370 -9.69 -33.23 -5.02
N ARG A 371 -9.69 -33.88 -3.85
CA ARG A 371 -8.56 -34.55 -3.17
C ARG A 371 -7.86 -35.62 -4.02
N TYR A 372 -8.57 -36.29 -4.93
CA TYR A 372 -8.11 -37.52 -5.60
C TYR A 372 -7.80 -37.37 -7.09
N MET A 373 -7.66 -36.15 -7.62
CA MET A 373 -7.24 -35.97 -9.01
C MET A 373 -5.79 -36.45 -9.18
N PRO A 374 -5.52 -37.49 -10.01
CA PRO A 374 -4.14 -37.88 -10.32
C PRO A 374 -3.38 -36.69 -10.91
N GLU A 375 -2.07 -36.60 -10.68
CA GLU A 375 -1.24 -35.49 -11.17
C GLU A 375 -1.35 -35.25 -12.69
N ALA A 376 -1.58 -36.33 -13.46
CA ALA A 376 -1.84 -36.28 -14.90
C ALA A 376 -3.18 -35.58 -15.26
N PHE A 377 -4.22 -35.69 -14.44
CA PHE A 377 -5.49 -34.95 -14.61
C PHE A 377 -5.37 -33.51 -14.10
N MET A 378 -4.48 -33.25 -13.13
CA MET A 378 -4.21 -31.90 -12.65
C MET A 378 -3.47 -31.07 -13.71
N ALA A 379 -2.66 -31.69 -14.57
CA ALA A 379 -2.00 -31.02 -15.69
C ALA A 379 -3.00 -30.39 -16.69
N ASP A 380 -4.16 -31.03 -16.92
CA ASP A 380 -5.24 -30.47 -17.76
C ASP A 380 -5.99 -29.30 -17.09
N MET A 381 -5.97 -29.21 -15.75
CA MET A 381 -6.51 -28.07 -14.99
C MET A 381 -5.51 -26.91 -14.83
N ARG A 382 -4.21 -27.17 -15.02
CA ARG A 382 -3.16 -26.16 -15.07
C ARG A 382 -3.22 -25.44 -16.43
N HIS A 383 -4.20 -24.55 -16.61
CA HIS A 383 -4.18 -23.65 -17.76
C HIS A 383 -2.93 -22.77 -17.73
N PRO A 384 -2.38 -22.41 -18.90
CA PRO A 384 -1.21 -21.54 -18.98
C PRO A 384 -1.48 -20.26 -18.19
N GLY A 385 -0.58 -19.93 -17.25
CA GLY A 385 -0.64 -18.73 -16.42
C GLY A 385 -1.46 -18.82 -15.13
N ASN A 386 -1.65 -20.02 -14.53
CA ASN A 386 -2.36 -20.19 -13.24
C ASN A 386 -3.86 -19.82 -13.25
N ARG A 387 -4.50 -19.87 -14.43
CA ARG A 387 -5.95 -19.69 -14.61
C ARG A 387 -6.71 -20.96 -14.20
N LEU A 388 -7.89 -20.81 -13.59
CA LEU A 388 -8.77 -21.96 -13.29
C LEU A 388 -9.81 -22.08 -14.39
N SER A 389 -9.95 -23.23 -15.04
CA SER A 389 -11.06 -23.49 -15.98
C SER A 389 -12.38 -23.78 -15.29
N GLU A 390 -12.34 -24.25 -14.05
CA GLU A 390 -13.54 -24.63 -13.31
C GLU A 390 -13.29 -24.76 -11.81
N ASP A 391 -14.38 -24.72 -11.03
CA ASP A 391 -14.44 -25.16 -9.65
C ASP A 391 -15.54 -26.23 -9.44
N ALA A 392 -15.95 -26.51 -8.20
CA ALA A 392 -17.03 -27.47 -7.90
C ALA A 392 -18.41 -27.03 -8.41
N HIS A 393 -18.59 -25.75 -8.75
CA HIS A 393 -19.88 -25.13 -9.05
C HIS A 393 -19.95 -24.50 -10.43
N PHE A 394 -18.83 -24.04 -11.00
CA PHE A 394 -18.78 -23.22 -12.20
C PHE A 394 -17.69 -23.65 -13.17
N HIS A 395 -17.92 -23.38 -14.45
CA HIS A 395 -16.87 -23.26 -15.48
C HIS A 395 -16.52 -21.78 -15.67
N TYR A 396 -15.25 -21.50 -15.93
CA TYR A 396 -14.71 -20.16 -16.10
C TYR A 396 -14.14 -19.97 -17.50
N GLN A 397 -14.34 -18.77 -18.05
CA GLN A 397 -13.71 -18.34 -19.29
C GLN A 397 -13.01 -17.01 -19.07
N TYR A 398 -11.91 -16.80 -19.79
CA TYR A 398 -11.09 -15.60 -19.69
C TYR A 398 -11.01 -14.89 -21.05
N ASP A 399 -10.83 -13.58 -21.03
CA ASP A 399 -10.47 -12.82 -22.22
C ASP A 399 -8.99 -13.04 -22.62
N ALA A 400 -8.57 -12.41 -23.71
CA ALA A 400 -7.21 -12.53 -24.24
C ALA A 400 -6.11 -11.97 -23.30
N HIS A 401 -6.47 -11.14 -22.33
CA HIS A 401 -5.57 -10.56 -21.32
C HIS A 401 -5.62 -11.30 -19.98
N GLY A 402 -6.36 -12.42 -19.92
CA GLY A 402 -6.47 -13.22 -18.71
C GLY A 402 -7.45 -12.67 -17.66
N ASN A 403 -8.37 -11.77 -18.02
CA ASN A 403 -9.43 -11.34 -17.12
C ASN A 403 -10.61 -12.31 -17.21
N LEU A 404 -11.21 -12.71 -16.09
CA LEU A 404 -12.39 -13.57 -16.07
C LEU A 404 -13.52 -12.89 -16.83
N SER A 405 -13.99 -13.46 -17.93
CA SER A 405 -15.03 -12.89 -18.80
C SER A 405 -16.38 -13.54 -18.59
N GLN A 406 -16.42 -14.84 -18.24
CA GLN A 406 -17.65 -15.57 -17.94
C GLN A 406 -17.48 -16.59 -16.81
N LYS A 407 -18.55 -16.78 -16.05
CA LYS A 407 -18.72 -17.83 -15.04
C LYS A 407 -20.07 -18.52 -15.28
N ILE A 408 -20.07 -19.81 -15.60
CA ILE A 408 -21.26 -20.59 -16.01
C ILE A 408 -21.49 -21.72 -15.00
N SER A 409 -22.69 -21.83 -14.44
CA SER A 409 -22.99 -22.85 -13.43
C SER A 409 -23.01 -24.26 -14.03
N LYS A 410 -22.41 -25.21 -13.28
CA LYS A 410 -22.40 -26.64 -13.60
C LYS A 410 -23.72 -27.32 -13.26
N ARG A 411 -24.50 -26.74 -12.35
CA ARG A 411 -25.80 -27.29 -11.92
C ARG A 411 -26.93 -26.79 -12.80
N ASP A 412 -26.85 -25.54 -13.26
CA ASP A 412 -27.85 -24.91 -14.09
C ASP A 412 -27.19 -24.09 -15.20
N ALA A 413 -27.17 -24.60 -16.43
CA ALA A 413 -26.56 -23.89 -17.55
C ALA A 413 -27.27 -22.57 -17.91
N GLY A 414 -28.48 -22.32 -17.38
CA GLY A 414 -29.16 -21.03 -17.49
C GLY A 414 -28.56 -19.94 -16.60
N GLU A 415 -27.81 -20.31 -15.56
CA GLU A 415 -27.15 -19.40 -14.61
C GLU A 415 -25.76 -18.99 -15.16
N VAL A 416 -25.66 -17.76 -15.67
CA VAL A 416 -24.45 -17.24 -16.31
C VAL A 416 -24.10 -15.84 -15.81
N HIS A 417 -22.84 -15.63 -15.46
CA HIS A 417 -22.29 -14.33 -15.10
C HIS A 417 -21.33 -13.85 -16.19
N HIS A 418 -21.46 -12.60 -16.60
CA HIS A 418 -20.59 -11.94 -17.57
C HIS A 418 -19.88 -10.76 -16.94
N TYR A 419 -18.61 -10.61 -17.29
CA TYR A 419 -17.73 -9.54 -16.81
C TYR A 419 -17.10 -8.84 -18.01
N ARG A 420 -17.09 -7.50 -18.00
CA ARG A 420 -16.45 -6.68 -19.03
C ARG A 420 -15.52 -5.67 -18.37
N TYR A 421 -14.36 -5.51 -18.97
CA TYR A 421 -13.29 -4.63 -18.50
C TYR A 421 -13.07 -3.48 -19.48
N ASP A 422 -12.51 -2.38 -18.97
CA ASP A 422 -11.96 -1.34 -19.81
C ASP A 422 -10.52 -1.67 -20.25
N ARG A 423 -9.90 -0.76 -20.99
CA ARG A 423 -8.51 -0.89 -21.46
C ARG A 423 -7.44 -0.76 -20.37
N SER A 424 -7.85 -0.48 -19.13
CA SER A 424 -6.99 -0.57 -17.95
C SER A 424 -7.17 -1.90 -17.23
N HIS A 425 -7.93 -2.84 -17.79
CA HIS A 425 -8.36 -4.09 -17.16
C HIS A 425 -9.16 -3.89 -15.86
N ARG A 426 -9.89 -2.76 -15.74
CA ARG A 426 -10.80 -2.50 -14.61
C ARG A 426 -12.20 -2.97 -14.95
N LEU A 427 -12.87 -3.66 -14.03
CA LEU A 427 -14.23 -4.17 -14.24
C LEU A 427 -15.20 -3.00 -14.38
N VAL A 428 -15.79 -2.80 -15.55
CA VAL A 428 -16.75 -1.70 -15.81
C VAL A 428 -18.19 -2.20 -15.93
N SER A 429 -18.39 -3.50 -16.12
CA SER A 429 -19.71 -4.09 -16.29
C SER A 429 -19.77 -5.52 -15.75
N TYR A 430 -20.78 -5.80 -14.94
CA TYR A 430 -21.19 -7.14 -14.51
C TYR A 430 -22.65 -7.38 -14.91
N LEU A 431 -22.94 -8.55 -15.49
CA LEU A 431 -24.29 -8.97 -15.85
C LEU A 431 -24.53 -10.39 -15.36
N TYR A 432 -25.68 -10.61 -14.72
CA TYR A 432 -26.15 -11.93 -14.32
C TYR A 432 -27.41 -12.31 -15.10
N TYR A 433 -27.36 -13.47 -15.74
CA TYR A 433 -28.45 -14.07 -16.50
C TYR A 433 -28.98 -15.33 -15.81
N GLN A 434 -30.28 -15.49 -15.89
CA GLN A 434 -30.98 -16.74 -15.61
C GLN A 434 -31.88 -17.07 -16.80
N ASP A 435 -31.70 -18.24 -17.41
CA ASP A 435 -32.49 -18.72 -18.55
C ASP A 435 -32.58 -17.69 -19.71
N GLY A 436 -31.49 -16.93 -19.91
CA GLY A 436 -31.37 -15.92 -20.97
C GLY A 436 -31.94 -14.54 -20.63
N GLU A 437 -32.56 -14.36 -19.46
CA GLU A 437 -33.02 -13.05 -18.98
C GLU A 437 -31.99 -12.39 -18.06
N ALA A 438 -31.67 -11.11 -18.32
CA ALA A 438 -30.76 -10.33 -17.47
C ALA A 438 -31.46 -9.91 -16.17
N LEU A 439 -31.05 -10.49 -15.04
CA LEU A 439 -31.69 -10.23 -13.75
C LEU A 439 -30.96 -9.16 -12.93
N ARG A 440 -29.64 -9.04 -13.07
CA ARG A 440 -28.83 -8.00 -12.38
C ARG A 440 -27.79 -7.41 -13.33
N ASP A 441 -27.64 -6.08 -13.26
CA ASP A 441 -26.65 -5.32 -14.03
C ASP A 441 -25.91 -4.34 -13.09
N GLY A 442 -24.62 -4.56 -12.90
CA GLY A 442 -23.71 -3.63 -12.24
C GLY A 442 -22.87 -2.87 -13.26
N ARG A 443 -22.82 -1.54 -13.15
CA ARG A 443 -21.94 -0.66 -13.94
C ARG A 443 -21.04 0.13 -13.01
N TYR A 444 -19.76 0.26 -13.35
CA TYR A 444 -18.77 0.93 -12.51
C TYR A 444 -18.05 2.02 -13.29
N CYS A 445 -17.74 3.13 -12.62
CA CYS A 445 -16.87 4.16 -13.13
C CYS A 445 -15.69 4.37 -12.20
N TYR A 446 -14.57 4.81 -12.78
CA TYR A 446 -13.30 4.99 -12.10
C TYR A 446 -12.79 6.39 -12.32
N ASP A 447 -11.84 6.80 -11.51
CA ASP A 447 -11.09 8.02 -11.72
C ASP A 447 -9.75 7.76 -12.46
N PRO A 448 -9.02 8.82 -12.84
CA PRO A 448 -7.73 8.72 -13.54
C PRO A 448 -6.66 7.92 -12.83
N LEU A 449 -6.75 7.77 -11.50
CA LEU A 449 -5.82 7.01 -10.66
C LEU A 449 -6.25 5.54 -10.49
N GLY A 450 -7.35 5.14 -11.11
CA GLY A 450 -7.84 3.76 -11.07
C GLY A 450 -8.78 3.46 -9.92
N ARG A 451 -9.25 4.47 -9.17
CA ARG A 451 -10.13 4.28 -8.03
C ARG A 451 -11.58 4.24 -8.48
N ARG A 452 -12.35 3.25 -8.02
CA ARG A 452 -13.79 3.20 -8.29
C ARG A 452 -14.48 4.41 -7.66
N ILE A 453 -15.03 5.28 -8.49
CA ILE A 453 -15.67 6.54 -8.05
C ILE A 453 -17.20 6.44 -8.04
N GLY A 454 -17.77 5.49 -8.79
CA GLY A 454 -19.21 5.27 -8.79
C GLY A 454 -19.62 3.88 -9.25
N LYS A 455 -20.85 3.53 -8.89
CA LYS A 455 -21.50 2.26 -9.18
C LYS A 455 -23.00 2.46 -9.37
N ARG A 456 -23.55 1.86 -10.42
CA ARG A 456 -24.99 1.81 -10.67
C ARG A 456 -25.44 0.36 -10.73
N LEU A 457 -26.47 0.04 -9.96
CA LEU A 457 -27.07 -1.28 -9.93
C LEU A 457 -28.49 -1.23 -10.49
N MET A 458 -28.78 -2.12 -11.44
CA MET A 458 -30.12 -2.38 -11.95
C MET A 458 -30.53 -3.81 -11.58
N GLN A 459 -31.82 -4.01 -11.31
CA GLN A 459 -32.42 -5.32 -11.06
C GLN A 459 -33.68 -5.47 -11.91
N HIS A 460 -33.79 -6.54 -12.69
CA HIS A 460 -34.85 -6.74 -13.69
C HIS A 460 -35.09 -5.48 -14.57
N ASN A 461 -34.00 -4.90 -15.08
CA ASN A 461 -33.98 -3.64 -15.85
C ASN A 461 -34.56 -2.39 -15.16
N GLN A 462 -34.76 -2.44 -13.83
CA GLN A 462 -35.14 -1.27 -13.04
C GLN A 462 -33.95 -0.75 -12.22
N PRO A 463 -33.75 0.57 -12.11
CA PRO A 463 -32.74 1.13 -11.21
C PRO A 463 -32.98 0.67 -9.79
N LYS A 464 -31.95 0.08 -9.17
CA LYS A 464 -32.01 -0.35 -7.77
C LYS A 464 -31.37 0.68 -6.86
N HIS A 465 -30.09 0.99 -7.08
CA HIS A 465 -29.32 1.96 -6.31
C HIS A 465 -28.20 2.58 -7.14
N ILE A 466 -27.82 3.82 -6.79
CA ILE A 466 -26.59 4.45 -7.27
C ILE A 466 -25.72 4.76 -6.05
N SER A 467 -24.43 4.43 -6.17
CA SER A 467 -23.43 4.70 -5.14
C SER A 467 -22.28 5.50 -5.72
N TRP A 468 -21.83 6.50 -4.97
CA TRP A 468 -20.61 7.27 -5.23
C TRP A 468 -19.60 7.04 -4.11
N PHE A 469 -18.32 7.13 -4.47
CA PHE A 469 -17.21 6.69 -3.66
C PHE A 469 -16.15 7.78 -3.58
N GLY A 470 -15.96 8.36 -2.39
CA GLY A 470 -14.95 9.38 -2.12
C GLY A 470 -13.68 8.79 -1.49
N TRP A 471 -12.53 9.28 -1.95
CA TRP A 471 -11.22 8.75 -1.60
C TRP A 471 -10.33 9.78 -0.89
N ASP A 472 -9.47 9.29 -0.01
CA ASP A 472 -8.35 10.01 0.60
C ASP A 472 -7.08 9.21 0.29
N GLY A 473 -6.32 9.66 -0.72
CA GLY A 473 -5.26 8.85 -1.33
C GLY A 473 -5.83 7.51 -1.82
N ASP A 474 -5.38 6.40 -1.24
CA ASP A 474 -5.86 5.06 -1.61
C ASP A 474 -6.95 4.50 -0.68
N LYS A 475 -7.47 5.29 0.27
CA LYS A 475 -8.53 4.84 1.19
C LYS A 475 -9.90 5.31 0.73
N LEU A 476 -10.85 4.38 0.65
CA LEU A 476 -12.25 4.72 0.41
C LEU A 476 -12.88 5.26 1.71
N VAL A 477 -12.98 6.58 1.82
CA VAL A 477 -13.40 7.26 3.06
C VAL A 477 -14.86 7.69 3.05
N LEU A 478 -15.50 7.76 1.88
CA LEU A 478 -16.91 8.12 1.73
C LEU A 478 -17.62 7.14 0.80
N THR A 479 -18.77 6.65 1.22
CA THR A 479 -19.79 6.03 0.35
C THR A 479 -21.07 6.84 0.45
N GLU A 480 -21.52 7.39 -0.67
CA GLU A 480 -22.81 8.05 -0.79
C GLU A 480 -23.76 7.13 -1.56
N ARG A 481 -24.84 6.66 -0.94
CA ARG A 481 -25.83 5.73 -1.53
C ARG A 481 -27.23 6.28 -1.30
N ASP A 482 -27.94 6.56 -2.38
CA ASP A 482 -29.34 7.04 -2.39
C ASP A 482 -29.65 8.21 -1.44
N GLY A 483 -28.69 9.12 -1.28
CA GLY A 483 -28.82 10.27 -0.39
C GLY A 483 -28.33 10.03 1.04
N THR A 484 -27.93 8.82 1.41
CA THR A 484 -27.23 8.55 2.69
C THR A 484 -25.71 8.60 2.48
N ARG A 485 -24.99 9.20 3.42
CA ARG A 485 -23.52 9.25 3.46
C ARG A 485 -22.98 8.39 4.58
N ILE A 486 -22.03 7.54 4.24
CA ILE A 486 -21.28 6.70 5.16
C ILE A 486 -19.81 7.10 5.06
N HIS A 487 -19.28 7.66 6.13
CA HIS A 487 -17.86 7.96 6.25
C HIS A 487 -17.16 6.86 7.02
N THR A 488 -16.02 6.41 6.49
CA THR A 488 -15.16 5.45 7.17
C THR A 488 -13.83 6.11 7.49
N VAL A 489 -13.52 6.17 8.78
CA VAL A 489 -12.20 6.60 9.28
C VAL A 489 -11.38 5.35 9.50
N TYR A 490 -10.16 5.33 8.96
CA TYR A 490 -9.22 4.22 9.13
C TYR A 490 -8.17 4.56 10.16
N LEU A 491 -7.57 3.53 10.76
CA LEU A 491 -6.35 3.71 11.53
C LEU A 491 -5.27 4.39 10.65
N PRO A 492 -4.48 5.34 11.20
CA PRO A 492 -3.44 6.03 10.43
C PRO A 492 -2.47 5.05 9.76
N HIS A 493 -2.04 5.42 8.55
CA HIS A 493 -1.25 4.58 7.66
C HIS A 493 -1.85 3.19 7.40
N SER A 494 -3.13 2.94 7.68
CA SER A 494 -3.70 1.59 7.64
C SER A 494 -5.01 1.46 6.85
N PHE A 495 -5.39 0.23 6.47
CA PHE A 495 -6.71 -0.12 5.91
C PHE A 495 -7.63 -0.77 6.94
N VAL A 496 -7.22 -0.82 8.21
CA VAL A 496 -8.08 -1.22 9.32
C VAL A 496 -9.11 -0.12 9.57
N PRO A 497 -10.41 -0.37 9.34
CA PRO A 497 -11.44 0.62 9.63
C PRO A 497 -11.54 0.82 11.14
N LEU A 498 -11.81 2.06 11.54
CA LEU A 498 -11.79 2.48 12.93
C LEU A 498 -13.14 3.04 13.35
N LEU A 499 -13.63 4.08 12.66
CA LEU A 499 -14.94 4.68 12.94
C LEU A 499 -15.81 4.69 11.69
N ARG A 500 -17.12 4.52 11.90
CA ARG A 500 -18.17 4.69 10.91
C ARG A 500 -19.03 5.86 11.34
N PHE A 501 -19.32 6.77 10.42
CA PHE A 501 -20.35 7.80 10.60
C PHE A 501 -21.38 7.66 9.50
N GLU A 502 -22.66 7.61 9.87
CA GLU A 502 -23.76 7.55 8.92
C GLU A 502 -24.72 8.72 9.15
N GLY A 503 -25.13 9.38 8.08
CA GLY A 503 -26.14 10.42 8.11
C GLY A 503 -26.65 10.75 6.72
N ASP A 504 -27.73 11.53 6.64
CA ASP A 504 -28.24 11.98 5.36
C ASP A 504 -27.29 12.98 4.71
N LYS A 505 -27.21 12.92 3.38
CA LYS A 505 -26.54 13.93 2.57
C LYS A 505 -27.24 15.26 2.83
N LEU A 506 -26.48 16.16 3.42
CA LEU A 506 -26.95 17.51 3.64
C LEU A 506 -27.20 18.21 2.31
N PRO A 507 -28.23 19.06 2.22
CA PRO A 507 -28.43 19.90 1.06
C PRO A 507 -27.17 20.74 0.81
N THR A 508 -26.79 20.89 -0.46
CA THR A 508 -25.67 21.73 -0.84
C THR A 508 -25.92 23.16 -0.36
N VAL A 509 -25.09 23.63 0.57
CA VAL A 509 -25.08 25.03 1.01
C VAL A 509 -24.28 25.82 0.00
N THR A 510 -24.89 26.85 -0.59
CA THR A 510 -24.17 27.71 -1.55
C THR A 510 -23.25 28.64 -0.75
N PRO A 511 -21.92 28.65 -1.01
CA PRO A 511 -20.99 29.52 -0.31
C PRO A 511 -21.42 30.98 -0.37
N LEU A 512 -21.13 31.74 0.68
CA LEU A 512 -21.49 33.15 0.78
C LEU A 512 -20.97 33.95 -0.41
N ALA A 513 -19.75 33.64 -0.88
CA ALA A 513 -19.15 34.28 -2.04
C ALA A 513 -19.96 34.07 -3.33
N ASP A 514 -20.45 32.86 -3.57
CA ASP A 514 -21.19 32.54 -4.79
C ASP A 514 -22.63 33.10 -4.73
N LYS A 515 -23.23 33.16 -3.54
CA LYS A 515 -24.50 33.88 -3.34
C LYS A 515 -24.34 35.37 -3.62
N LEU A 516 -23.26 35.97 -3.13
CA LEU A 516 -22.96 37.37 -3.38
C LEU A 516 -22.72 37.61 -4.88
N GLU A 517 -21.97 36.75 -5.57
CA GLU A 517 -21.79 36.80 -7.03
C GLU A 517 -23.11 36.77 -7.79
N GLN A 518 -24.02 35.87 -7.42
CA GLN A 518 -25.34 35.76 -8.03
C GLN A 518 -26.18 37.01 -7.80
N GLU A 519 -26.10 37.60 -6.60
CA GLU A 519 -26.87 38.78 -6.23
C GLU A 519 -26.34 40.04 -6.94
N VAL A 520 -25.02 40.19 -7.08
CA VAL A 520 -24.40 41.33 -7.78
C VAL A 520 -24.29 41.14 -9.29
N GLY A 521 -24.40 39.92 -9.80
CA GLY A 521 -24.29 39.60 -11.22
C GLY A 521 -22.88 39.78 -11.81
N ILE A 522 -21.84 39.75 -10.97
CA ILE A 522 -20.44 39.95 -11.35
C ILE A 522 -19.58 38.86 -10.71
N ALA A 523 -18.64 38.29 -11.48
CA ALA A 523 -17.65 37.36 -10.96
C ALA A 523 -16.67 38.07 -10.01
N LEU A 524 -16.55 37.55 -8.79
CA LEU A 524 -15.66 38.04 -7.76
C LEU A 524 -14.22 37.52 -7.99
N PRO A 525 -13.19 38.33 -7.74
CA PRO A 525 -11.80 37.89 -7.78
C PRO A 525 -11.52 36.74 -6.79
N PRO A 526 -10.59 35.81 -7.10
CA PRO A 526 -10.26 34.67 -6.23
C PRO A 526 -9.89 35.06 -4.79
N ASP A 527 -9.05 36.09 -4.63
CA ASP A 527 -8.63 36.58 -3.31
C ASP A 527 -9.84 37.07 -2.48
N PHE A 528 -10.81 37.70 -3.15
CA PHE A 528 -12.02 38.19 -2.52
C PHE A 528 -12.93 37.04 -2.07
N LYS A 529 -13.07 35.99 -2.90
CA LYS A 529 -13.78 34.77 -2.52
C LYS A 529 -13.14 34.08 -1.32
N HIS A 530 -11.81 33.99 -1.31
CA HIS A 530 -11.07 33.42 -0.18
C HIS A 530 -11.31 34.22 1.10
N THR A 531 -11.25 35.56 1.07
CA THR A 531 -11.57 36.39 2.24
C THR A 531 -13.03 36.22 2.69
N LEU A 532 -13.98 36.16 1.76
CA LEU A 532 -15.39 35.91 2.08
C LEU A 532 -15.62 34.53 2.70
N HIS A 533 -14.86 33.50 2.31
CA HIS A 533 -14.92 32.18 2.94
C HIS A 533 -14.53 32.24 4.42
N HIS A 534 -13.43 32.94 4.76
CA HIS A 534 -13.02 33.14 6.16
C HIS A 534 -14.04 33.97 6.95
N ILE A 535 -14.67 34.95 6.31
CA ILE A 535 -15.74 35.76 6.93
C ILE A 535 -17.00 34.94 7.15
N GLU A 536 -17.39 34.09 6.21
CA GLU A 536 -18.50 33.15 6.36
C GLU A 536 -18.27 32.24 7.57
N GLN A 537 -17.08 31.63 7.69
CA GLN A 537 -16.74 30.80 8.85
C GLN A 537 -16.83 31.60 10.16
N ALA A 538 -16.30 32.81 10.18
CA ALA A 538 -16.31 33.67 11.36
C ALA A 538 -17.73 34.15 11.74
N LEU A 539 -18.58 34.43 10.76
CA LEU A 539 -20.01 34.74 10.96
C LEU A 539 -20.75 33.55 11.56
N ARG A 540 -20.56 32.35 11.00
CA ARG A 540 -21.19 31.11 11.52
C ARG A 540 -20.75 30.80 12.95
N ALA A 541 -19.49 31.03 13.28
CA ALA A 541 -18.96 30.85 14.63
C ALA A 541 -19.31 32.00 15.60
N ASN A 542 -19.94 33.08 15.11
CA ASN A 542 -20.15 34.33 15.84
C ASN A 542 -18.84 34.89 16.45
N ARG A 543 -17.75 34.85 15.68
CA ARG A 543 -16.37 35.18 16.09
C ARG A 543 -15.64 36.05 15.04
N LEU A 544 -16.33 36.99 14.42
CA LEU A 544 -15.68 37.96 13.52
C LEU A 544 -14.60 38.78 14.24
N SER A 545 -13.38 38.77 13.71
CA SER A 545 -12.26 39.56 14.21
C SER A 545 -12.42 41.05 13.92
N THR A 546 -11.65 41.90 14.61
CA THR A 546 -11.62 43.35 14.36
C THR A 546 -11.12 43.70 12.95
N GLU A 547 -10.19 42.90 12.43
CA GLU A 547 -9.65 43.06 11.07
C GLU A 547 -10.72 42.75 10.01
N GLN A 548 -11.45 41.66 10.17
CA GLN A 548 -12.56 41.29 9.28
C GLN A 548 -13.70 42.33 9.31
N HIS A 549 -14.05 42.86 10.48
CA HIS A 549 -15.00 43.98 10.58
C HIS A 549 -14.52 45.22 9.83
N THR A 550 -13.22 45.54 9.95
CA THR A 550 -12.63 46.70 9.27
C THR A 550 -12.64 46.52 7.75
N TRP A 551 -12.28 45.33 7.28
CA TRP A 551 -12.33 44.98 5.86
C TRP A 551 -13.75 45.06 5.30
N LEU A 552 -14.74 44.47 5.98
CA LEU A 552 -16.16 44.54 5.61
C LEU A 552 -16.67 45.99 5.52
N ASN A 553 -16.27 46.84 6.47
CA ASN A 553 -16.62 48.27 6.45
C ASN A 553 -15.98 49.02 5.27
N GLN A 554 -14.74 48.70 4.90
CA GLN A 554 -14.05 49.34 3.76
C GLN A 554 -14.76 49.06 2.43
N ILE A 555 -15.29 47.85 2.26
CA ILE A 555 -16.04 47.44 1.07
C ILE A 555 -17.55 47.66 1.20
N GLN A 556 -17.99 48.32 2.29
CA GLN A 556 -19.39 48.65 2.56
C GLN A 556 -20.35 47.44 2.64
N LEU A 557 -19.86 46.28 3.08
CA LEU A 557 -20.69 45.10 3.37
C LEU A 557 -20.97 44.99 4.86
N SER A 558 -22.23 44.80 5.23
CA SER A 558 -22.64 44.63 6.63
C SER A 558 -22.55 43.15 7.06
N PRO A 559 -21.93 42.83 8.21
CA PRO A 559 -21.97 41.49 8.79
C PRO A 559 -23.39 40.93 8.95
N ASP A 560 -24.33 41.77 9.39
CA ASP A 560 -25.73 41.37 9.59
C ASP A 560 -26.40 40.98 8.27
N TYR A 561 -26.11 41.73 7.20
CA TYR A 561 -26.61 41.41 5.86
C TYR A 561 -26.02 40.10 5.34
N LEU A 562 -24.69 39.92 5.44
CA LEU A 562 -24.04 38.68 5.05
C LEU A 562 -24.56 37.47 5.85
N ALA A 563 -24.88 37.65 7.13
CA ALA A 563 -25.50 36.62 7.94
C ALA A 563 -26.88 36.20 7.42
N THR A 564 -27.65 37.11 6.80
CA THR A 564 -28.95 36.75 6.18
C THR A 564 -28.80 35.90 4.92
N LEU A 565 -27.64 35.94 4.26
CA LEU A 565 -27.33 35.12 3.09
C LEU A 565 -26.84 33.73 3.46
N LEU A 566 -26.49 33.46 4.73
CA LEU A 566 -26.02 32.14 5.14
C LEU A 566 -27.18 31.13 5.14
N ASP A 567 -26.98 29.99 4.47
CA ASP A 567 -27.94 28.89 4.67
C ASP A 567 -27.82 28.39 6.13
N PRO A 568 -28.95 28.02 6.75
CA PRO A 568 -28.93 27.38 8.06
C PRO A 568 -28.05 26.13 7.99
N GLN A 569 -27.12 25.99 8.94
CA GLN A 569 -26.38 24.75 9.06
C GLN A 569 -27.38 23.69 9.56
N PRO A 570 -27.54 22.58 8.82
CA PRO A 570 -28.34 21.48 9.34
C PRO A 570 -27.65 20.93 10.60
N ASP A 571 -28.41 20.79 11.69
CA ASP A 571 -28.01 19.94 12.81
C ASP A 571 -27.97 18.52 12.28
N THR A 572 -26.78 17.98 12.05
CA THR A 572 -26.64 16.60 11.58
C THR A 572 -26.34 15.68 12.75
N PRO A 573 -27.33 14.91 13.24
CA PRO A 573 -27.04 13.77 14.08
C PRO A 573 -26.46 12.66 13.20
N TYR A 574 -25.13 12.57 13.10
CA TYR A 574 -24.52 11.37 12.53
C TYR A 574 -24.58 10.25 13.57
N ALA A 575 -25.02 9.06 13.14
CA ALA A 575 -24.82 7.85 13.92
C ALA A 575 -23.33 7.48 13.87
N ALA A 576 -22.70 7.35 15.03
CA ALA A 576 -21.30 6.97 15.16
C ALA A 576 -21.17 5.53 15.67
N GLN A 577 -20.39 4.71 14.97
CA GLN A 577 -20.04 3.36 15.41
C GLN A 577 -18.53 3.12 15.37
N LEU A 578 -18.03 2.32 16.32
CA LEU A 578 -16.71 1.71 16.30
C LEU A 578 -16.74 0.42 15.49
N TYR A 579 -15.76 0.27 14.60
CA TYR A 579 -15.42 -1.03 14.02
C TYR A 579 -14.61 -1.84 15.03
N ASP A 580 -15.23 -2.84 15.66
CA ASP A 580 -14.48 -3.89 16.36
C ASP A 580 -14.01 -4.93 15.34
N CYS A 581 -12.69 -5.08 15.24
CA CYS A 581 -12.03 -5.89 14.24
C CYS A 581 -11.32 -7.09 14.89
N ASN A 582 -11.05 -8.13 14.11
CA ASN A 582 -10.17 -9.23 14.55
C ASN A 582 -8.68 -8.80 14.51
N HIS A 583 -7.78 -9.76 14.77
CA HIS A 583 -6.33 -9.54 14.76
C HIS A 583 -5.76 -9.09 13.40
N LEU A 584 -6.46 -9.39 12.31
CA LEU A 584 -6.13 -8.90 10.96
C LEU A 584 -6.75 -7.54 10.67
N GLY A 585 -7.51 -6.93 11.57
CA GLY A 585 -8.23 -5.69 11.28
C GLY A 585 -9.44 -5.89 10.34
N THR A 586 -9.94 -7.12 10.22
CA THR A 586 -11.21 -7.43 9.54
C THR A 586 -12.37 -7.14 10.50
N PRO A 587 -13.39 -6.36 10.12
CA PRO A 587 -14.57 -6.10 10.94
C PRO A 587 -15.28 -7.38 11.38
N LYS A 588 -15.61 -7.45 12.67
CA LYS A 588 -16.48 -8.47 13.25
C LYS A 588 -17.83 -7.89 13.63
N GLN A 589 -17.86 -6.64 14.09
CA GLN A 589 -19.06 -5.98 14.56
C GLN A 589 -18.94 -4.45 14.55
N LEU A 590 -20.09 -3.78 14.51
CA LEU A 590 -20.22 -2.34 14.73
C LEU A 590 -20.83 -2.08 16.11
N ILE A 591 -20.15 -1.28 16.92
CA ILE A 591 -20.59 -0.93 18.28
C ILE A 591 -20.96 0.55 18.29
N ASN A 592 -22.17 0.90 18.71
CA ASN A 592 -22.60 2.29 18.82
C ASN A 592 -22.10 2.95 20.12
N LEU A 593 -22.31 4.26 20.27
CA LEU A 593 -21.86 5.02 21.45
C LEU A 593 -22.45 4.54 22.79
N ASN A 594 -23.60 3.86 22.77
CA ASN A 594 -24.23 3.29 23.97
C ASN A 594 -23.67 1.90 24.31
N GLY A 595 -22.82 1.32 23.45
CA GLY A 595 -22.28 -0.02 23.61
C GLY A 595 -23.14 -1.14 23.04
N ASP A 596 -24.20 -0.83 22.30
CA ASP A 596 -24.99 -1.84 21.59
C ASP A 596 -24.30 -2.26 20.29
N ILE A 597 -24.55 -3.51 19.88
CA ILE A 597 -24.06 -4.07 18.62
C ILE A 597 -25.10 -3.83 17.53
N ASP A 598 -24.84 -2.88 16.63
CA ASP A 598 -25.77 -2.55 15.54
C ASP A 598 -25.65 -3.54 14.35
N TRP A 599 -24.51 -4.21 14.23
CA TRP A 599 -24.20 -5.15 13.15
C TRP A 599 -23.10 -6.12 13.58
N SER A 600 -23.17 -7.38 13.14
CA SER A 600 -22.05 -8.33 13.29
C SER A 600 -21.96 -9.34 12.15
N ILE A 601 -20.75 -9.85 11.91
CA ILE A 601 -20.47 -10.83 10.86
C ILE A 601 -19.45 -11.86 11.35
N MET A 602 -19.58 -13.08 10.84
CA MET A 602 -18.57 -14.12 10.93
C MET A 602 -18.12 -14.48 9.52
N LEU A 603 -16.83 -14.33 9.25
CA LEU A 603 -16.19 -14.72 8.00
C LEU A 603 -15.31 -15.95 8.22
N ASP A 604 -15.14 -16.77 7.17
CA ASP A 604 -14.06 -17.76 7.14
C ASP A 604 -12.70 -17.11 6.89
N ALA A 605 -11.63 -17.91 6.96
CA ALA A 605 -10.25 -17.44 6.72
C ALA A 605 -10.05 -16.76 5.36
N TRP A 606 -10.94 -16.95 4.39
CA TRP A 606 -10.84 -16.45 3.03
C TRP A 606 -11.87 -15.38 2.71
N GLY A 607 -12.63 -14.92 3.70
CA GLY A 607 -13.61 -13.85 3.57
C GLY A 607 -15.01 -14.26 3.14
N ASN A 608 -15.36 -15.56 3.06
CA ASN A 608 -16.75 -15.94 2.83
C ASN A 608 -17.59 -15.71 4.09
N THR A 609 -18.78 -15.13 3.92
CA THR A 609 -19.73 -14.94 5.02
C THR A 609 -20.31 -16.28 5.49
N LEU A 610 -20.10 -16.59 6.76
CA LEU A 610 -20.69 -17.74 7.45
C LEU A 610 -22.02 -17.36 8.09
N SER A 611 -22.07 -16.19 8.72
CA SER A 611 -23.28 -15.61 9.31
C SER A 611 -23.17 -14.08 9.37
N GLU A 612 -24.28 -13.38 9.25
CA GLU A 612 -24.36 -11.93 9.38
C GLU A 612 -25.64 -11.55 10.12
N GLU A 613 -25.53 -10.75 11.17
CA GLU A 613 -26.64 -10.19 11.93
C GLU A 613 -26.70 -8.68 11.68
N ASN A 614 -27.78 -8.21 11.04
CA ASN A 614 -27.96 -6.81 10.67
C ASN A 614 -29.40 -6.34 10.98
N PRO A 615 -29.77 -6.22 12.27
CA PRO A 615 -31.14 -5.90 12.68
C PRO A 615 -31.58 -4.49 12.23
N HIS A 616 -30.64 -3.58 12.02
CA HIS A 616 -30.89 -2.19 11.60
C HIS A 616 -30.76 -1.98 10.08
N GLN A 617 -30.53 -3.05 9.30
CA GLN A 617 -30.37 -2.98 7.84
C GLN A 617 -29.29 -1.98 7.38
N LEU A 618 -28.21 -1.86 8.15
CA LEU A 618 -27.10 -0.97 7.83
C LEU A 618 -26.44 -1.40 6.53
N HIS A 619 -26.08 -0.43 5.68
CA HIS A 619 -25.18 -0.71 4.58
C HIS A 619 -23.74 -0.82 5.12
N GLN A 620 -23.25 -2.04 5.23
CA GLN A 620 -21.89 -2.36 5.64
C GLN A 620 -21.19 -3.26 4.61
N PRO A 621 -20.55 -2.67 3.58
CA PRO A 621 -19.84 -3.42 2.54
C PRO A 621 -18.44 -3.89 2.94
N ILE A 622 -17.83 -3.36 4.01
CA ILE A 622 -16.45 -3.71 4.35
C ILE A 622 -16.35 -5.20 4.73
N ARG A 623 -15.34 -5.89 4.19
CA ARG A 623 -15.02 -7.30 4.50
C ARG A 623 -13.61 -7.37 5.07
N MET A 624 -12.65 -8.06 4.45
CA MET A 624 -11.26 -7.99 4.89
C MET A 624 -10.68 -6.58 4.67
N GLN A 625 -9.51 -6.28 5.25
CA GLN A 625 -8.87 -4.97 5.08
C GLN A 625 -8.85 -4.54 3.60
N GLY A 626 -9.33 -3.32 3.32
CA GLY A 626 -9.38 -2.77 1.96
C GLY A 626 -10.45 -3.36 1.03
N GLN A 627 -11.27 -4.32 1.49
CA GLN A 627 -12.27 -4.99 0.67
C GLN A 627 -13.68 -4.41 0.82
N GLN A 628 -14.35 -4.18 -0.31
CA GLN A 628 -15.74 -3.75 -0.39
C GLN A 628 -16.58 -4.81 -1.11
N TYR A 629 -17.55 -5.41 -0.42
CA TYR A 629 -18.47 -6.40 -0.96
C TYR A 629 -19.46 -5.78 -1.95
N ASP A 630 -19.55 -6.37 -3.14
CA ASP A 630 -20.51 -6.00 -4.18
C ASP A 630 -21.66 -7.01 -4.25
N GLU A 631 -22.85 -6.60 -3.78
CA GLU A 631 -24.05 -7.43 -3.67
C GLU A 631 -24.53 -8.07 -4.98
N GLU A 632 -24.24 -7.45 -6.12
CA GLU A 632 -24.65 -7.94 -7.43
C GLU A 632 -23.83 -9.13 -7.90
N SER A 633 -22.52 -9.12 -7.61
CA SER A 633 -21.54 -10.07 -8.14
C SER A 633 -21.06 -11.08 -7.10
N GLY A 634 -21.19 -10.74 -5.82
CA GLY A 634 -20.58 -11.50 -4.72
C GLY A 634 -19.07 -11.29 -4.58
N LEU A 635 -18.47 -10.43 -5.41
CA LEU A 635 -17.04 -10.14 -5.40
C LEU A 635 -16.71 -9.06 -4.37
N HIS A 636 -15.45 -9.05 -3.95
CA HIS A 636 -14.88 -8.03 -3.08
C HIS A 636 -13.99 -7.13 -3.91
N TYR A 637 -14.31 -5.83 -4.00
CA TYR A 637 -13.45 -4.86 -4.64
C TYR A 637 -12.30 -4.47 -3.71
N ASN A 638 -11.08 -4.75 -4.15
CA ASN A 638 -9.82 -4.20 -3.65
C ASN A 638 -9.40 -3.11 -4.62
N ARG A 639 -8.74 -2.05 -4.14
CA ARG A 639 -8.32 -0.85 -4.88
C ARG A 639 -7.91 -1.06 -6.35
N HIS A 640 -7.24 -2.16 -6.70
CA HIS A 640 -6.83 -2.51 -8.06
C HIS A 640 -7.49 -3.73 -8.69
N ARG A 641 -8.15 -4.61 -7.90
CA ARG A 641 -8.65 -5.92 -8.39
C ARG A 641 -9.92 -6.35 -7.66
N TYR A 642 -10.64 -7.30 -8.24
CA TYR A 642 -11.81 -7.92 -7.62
C TYR A 642 -11.48 -9.33 -7.15
N TYR A 643 -11.68 -9.59 -5.87
CA TYR A 643 -11.43 -10.86 -5.19
C TYR A 643 -12.71 -11.69 -5.09
N ASP A 644 -12.64 -12.96 -5.47
CA ASP A 644 -13.70 -13.95 -5.26
C ASP A 644 -13.34 -14.84 -4.03
N PRO A 645 -14.00 -14.67 -2.87
CA PRO A 645 -13.71 -15.45 -1.68
C PRO A 645 -14.03 -16.94 -1.82
N THR A 646 -14.94 -17.30 -2.74
CA THR A 646 -15.39 -18.69 -2.93
C THR A 646 -14.26 -19.57 -3.46
N ILE A 647 -13.39 -19.01 -4.30
CA ILE A 647 -12.22 -19.67 -4.87
C ILE A 647 -10.89 -19.11 -4.35
N GLY A 648 -10.90 -18.04 -3.56
CA GLY A 648 -9.71 -17.54 -2.86
C GLY A 648 -8.71 -16.79 -3.73
N ARG A 649 -9.19 -16.04 -4.71
CA ARG A 649 -8.32 -15.40 -5.70
C ARG A 649 -8.95 -14.19 -6.36
N TYR A 650 -8.10 -13.41 -7.00
CA TYR A 650 -8.55 -12.33 -7.88
C TYR A 650 -9.04 -12.87 -9.23
N ILE A 651 -9.94 -12.13 -9.86
CA ILE A 651 -10.52 -12.48 -11.16
C ILE A 651 -9.72 -11.92 -12.36
N THR A 652 -8.70 -11.10 -12.09
CA THR A 652 -7.78 -10.52 -13.06
C THR A 652 -6.33 -10.75 -12.63
N GLN A 653 -5.40 -10.68 -13.59
CA GLN A 653 -3.97 -10.74 -13.30
C GLN A 653 -3.53 -9.54 -12.45
N ASP A 654 -2.48 -9.74 -11.66
CA ASP A 654 -1.84 -8.69 -10.88
C ASP A 654 -1.24 -7.62 -11.81
N PRO A 655 -1.69 -6.35 -11.73
CA PRO A 655 -1.20 -5.31 -12.63
C PRO A 655 0.27 -4.92 -12.37
N ILE A 656 0.90 -5.38 -11.26
CA ILE A 656 2.34 -5.21 -11.03
C ILE A 656 3.16 -6.45 -11.43
N GLY A 657 2.54 -7.44 -12.08
CA GLY A 657 3.20 -8.62 -12.67
C GLY A 657 3.95 -9.46 -11.63
N VAL A 658 5.17 -9.91 -11.99
CA VAL A 658 6.02 -10.76 -11.13
C VAL A 658 6.32 -10.14 -9.75
N ARG A 659 6.21 -8.81 -9.61
CA ARG A 659 6.40 -8.12 -8.32
C ARG A 659 5.29 -8.45 -7.31
N GLY A 660 4.09 -8.83 -7.78
CA GLY A 660 3.00 -9.34 -6.96
C GLY A 660 3.09 -10.85 -6.65
N GLY A 661 4.05 -11.56 -7.28
CA GLY A 661 4.25 -13.01 -7.18
C GLY A 661 4.10 -13.74 -8.51
N LEU A 662 4.47 -15.03 -8.58
CA LEU A 662 4.40 -15.82 -9.82
C LEU A 662 2.99 -16.35 -10.13
N ASN A 663 2.09 -16.31 -9.15
CA ASN A 663 0.67 -16.55 -9.34
C ASN A 663 -0.08 -15.22 -9.41
N TYR A 664 -0.29 -14.71 -10.63
CA TYR A 664 -0.91 -13.40 -10.85
C TYR A 664 -2.36 -13.28 -10.36
N TYR A 665 -3.02 -14.39 -10.01
CA TYR A 665 -4.38 -14.39 -9.45
C TYR A 665 -4.39 -14.58 -7.93
N GLY A 666 -3.22 -14.86 -7.32
CA GLY A 666 -3.12 -15.27 -5.93
C GLY A 666 -3.61 -14.19 -4.96
N TYR A 667 -4.32 -14.63 -3.93
CA TYR A 667 -4.41 -13.94 -2.64
C TYR A 667 -3.37 -14.57 -1.69
N PRO A 668 -2.94 -13.91 -0.59
CA PRO A 668 -2.01 -14.53 0.35
C PRO A 668 -2.40 -15.96 0.74
N LEU A 669 -1.43 -16.88 0.63
CA LEU A 669 -1.65 -18.32 0.84
C LEU A 669 -1.83 -18.71 2.31
N ASP A 670 -1.47 -17.80 3.22
CA ASP A 670 -1.84 -17.82 4.63
C ASP A 670 -2.67 -16.56 4.94
N PRO A 671 -3.98 -16.57 4.66
CA PRO A 671 -4.84 -15.41 4.86
C PRO A 671 -5.18 -15.18 6.33
N THR A 672 -4.66 -16.01 7.25
CA THR A 672 -4.90 -15.87 8.70
C THR A 672 -4.00 -14.82 9.33
N ILE A 673 -2.87 -14.48 8.69
CA ILE A 673 -1.91 -13.48 9.18
C ILE A 673 -1.52 -12.46 8.10
N PHE A 674 -1.82 -12.72 6.83
CA PHE A 674 -1.53 -11.80 5.72
C PHE A 674 -2.81 -11.27 5.06
N VAL A 675 -2.74 -10.01 4.63
CA VAL A 675 -3.83 -9.29 3.94
C VAL A 675 -3.28 -8.57 2.72
N ASP A 676 -4.11 -8.39 1.69
CA ASP A 676 -3.77 -7.61 0.49
C ASP A 676 -4.84 -6.53 0.24
N PRO A 677 -4.81 -5.40 0.98
CA PRO A 677 -5.86 -4.39 0.90
C PRO A 677 -5.87 -3.63 -0.43
N MET A 678 -4.74 -3.61 -1.14
CA MET A 678 -4.63 -2.95 -2.44
C MET A 678 -5.05 -3.86 -3.60
N GLY A 679 -4.93 -5.18 -3.44
CA GLY A 679 -5.03 -6.10 -4.56
C GLY A 679 -3.79 -6.07 -5.43
N LEU A 680 -2.58 -6.05 -4.86
CA LEU A 680 -1.30 -6.03 -5.59
C LEU A 680 -0.23 -6.97 -4.99
N SER A 681 -0.28 -7.20 -3.69
CA SER A 681 0.64 -8.06 -2.91
C SER A 681 0.33 -7.86 -1.42
N PRO A 682 0.53 -8.86 -0.54
CA PRO A 682 0.34 -8.68 0.89
C PRO A 682 1.03 -7.43 1.44
N TRP A 683 0.25 -6.64 2.18
CA TRP A 683 0.51 -5.26 2.60
C TRP A 683 1.84 -4.98 3.31
N ASN A 684 2.45 -5.98 3.95
CA ASN A 684 3.74 -5.85 4.61
C ASN A 684 4.91 -5.71 3.60
N ASP A 685 4.71 -6.09 2.35
CA ASP A 685 5.69 -5.89 1.28
C ASP A 685 5.51 -4.53 0.56
N ALA A 686 4.32 -3.92 0.67
CA ALA A 686 3.99 -2.64 0.02
C ALA A 686 4.34 -1.39 0.85
N LYS A 687 4.50 -1.53 2.18
CA LYS A 687 4.64 -0.41 3.12
C LYS A 687 6.04 -0.04 3.57
N SER A 688 6.97 -0.96 3.46
CA SER A 688 8.26 -0.84 4.15
C SER A 688 9.39 -0.39 3.25
N GLY A 689 9.17 -0.32 1.92
CA GLY A 689 10.29 -0.38 0.95
C GLY A 689 11.21 -1.59 1.15
N ALA A 690 10.82 -2.52 2.05
CA ALA A 690 11.60 -3.60 2.60
C ALA A 690 10.66 -4.80 2.75
N CYS A 691 10.31 -5.37 1.60
CA CYS A 691 10.26 -6.82 1.41
C CYS A 691 10.41 -7.65 2.71
N SER A 692 9.31 -7.94 3.41
CA SER A 692 9.36 -8.61 4.72
C SER A 692 8.60 -9.95 4.77
N GLY A 693 7.97 -10.35 3.66
CA GLY A 693 7.40 -11.69 3.43
C GLY A 693 8.20 -12.54 2.41
N GLY A 694 7.99 -13.86 2.45
CA GLY A 694 8.86 -14.95 1.96
C GLY A 694 9.13 -15.10 0.45
N LEU A 695 8.95 -14.02 -0.33
CA LEU A 695 9.48 -13.89 -1.70
C LEU A 695 10.39 -12.67 -1.86
N CYS A 696 10.14 -11.62 -1.09
CA CYS A 696 10.82 -10.35 -1.22
C CYS A 696 12.08 -10.31 -0.33
N GLN A 697 12.04 -10.95 0.85
CA GLN A 697 13.23 -11.23 1.67
C GLN A 697 14.30 -12.03 0.89
N LEU A 698 13.87 -12.70 -0.18
CA LEU A 698 14.72 -13.47 -1.08
C LEU A 698 15.26 -12.60 -2.22
N PHE A 699 14.47 -11.74 -2.86
CA PHE A 699 14.99 -10.83 -3.89
C PHE A 699 16.01 -9.81 -3.36
N SER A 700 15.88 -9.34 -2.10
CA SER A 700 16.92 -8.50 -1.47
C SER A 700 18.23 -9.24 -1.20
N LEU A 701 18.21 -10.58 -1.19
CA LEU A 701 19.38 -11.46 -1.15
C LEU A 701 19.93 -11.80 -2.56
N PHE A 702 19.17 -11.55 -3.64
CA PHE A 702 19.48 -12.00 -5.01
C PHE A 702 19.89 -10.90 -5.99
N VAL A 703 19.39 -9.67 -5.83
CA VAL A 703 19.91 -8.54 -6.60
C VAL A 703 21.09 -8.01 -5.80
N GLY A 704 22.32 -8.38 -6.19
CA GLY A 704 23.49 -7.68 -5.67
C GLY A 704 23.29 -6.16 -5.80
N PRO A 705 24.00 -5.33 -5.01
CA PRO A 705 23.81 -3.89 -5.04
C PRO A 705 23.86 -3.37 -6.48
N GLU A 706 22.98 -2.41 -6.81
CA GLU A 706 22.91 -1.81 -8.14
C GLU A 706 24.31 -1.45 -8.64
N LYS A 707 24.62 -1.90 -9.86
CA LYS A 707 25.95 -1.77 -10.45
C LYS A 707 25.95 -0.68 -11.52
N PHE A 708 26.97 0.16 -11.49
CA PHE A 708 27.12 1.34 -12.34
C PHE A 708 28.41 1.24 -13.16
N SER A 709 28.43 1.84 -14.35
CA SER A 709 29.63 1.93 -15.19
C SER A 709 30.61 3.01 -14.72
N ASN A 710 30.14 3.92 -13.85
CA ASN A 710 30.89 5.04 -13.30
C ASN A 710 30.74 5.10 -11.77
N ILE A 711 31.80 5.53 -11.08
CA ILE A 711 31.84 5.67 -9.63
C ILE A 711 30.95 6.82 -9.14
N ASP A 712 30.86 7.92 -9.88
CA ASP A 712 30.06 9.09 -9.48
C ASP A 712 28.56 8.77 -9.47
N ASP A 713 28.09 7.99 -10.46
CA ASP A 713 26.70 7.57 -10.54
C ASP A 713 26.33 6.62 -9.39
N SER A 714 27.24 5.71 -9.04
CA SER A 714 27.08 4.85 -7.86
C SER A 714 27.01 5.66 -6.56
N ALA A 715 27.82 6.71 -6.42
CA ALA A 715 27.79 7.58 -5.26
C ALA A 715 26.52 8.43 -5.21
N LEU A 716 26.11 8.97 -6.35
CA LEU A 716 24.93 9.82 -6.50
C LEU A 716 23.66 9.04 -6.15
N GLU A 717 23.50 7.83 -6.69
CA GLU A 717 22.36 6.98 -6.36
C GLU A 717 22.38 6.52 -4.90
N ALA A 718 23.56 6.27 -4.33
CA ALA A 718 23.67 5.95 -2.91
C ALA A 718 23.21 7.13 -2.04
N LEU A 719 23.64 8.36 -2.35
CA LEU A 719 23.28 9.56 -1.60
C LEU A 719 21.81 9.97 -1.80
N LYS A 720 21.24 9.80 -3.00
CA LYS A 720 19.82 10.06 -3.25
C LYS A 720 18.90 9.27 -2.32
N LYS A 721 19.29 8.05 -1.93
CA LYS A 721 18.50 7.15 -1.06
C LYS A 721 18.53 7.53 0.42
N ILE A 722 19.44 8.40 0.83
CA ILE A 722 19.66 8.71 2.24
C ILE A 722 19.73 10.19 2.57
N ASN A 723 19.91 11.09 1.60
CA ASN A 723 20.08 12.52 1.90
C ASN A 723 18.80 13.11 2.51
N GLY A 724 17.63 12.79 1.97
CA GLY A 724 16.36 13.24 2.56
C GLY A 724 16.07 12.57 3.90
N ILE A 725 16.44 11.29 4.08
CA ILE A 725 16.38 10.59 5.38
C ILE A 725 17.31 11.23 6.41
N SER A 726 18.52 11.61 6.01
CA SER A 726 19.54 12.28 6.82
C SER A 726 19.01 13.60 7.36
N ILE A 727 18.38 14.38 6.48
CA ILE A 727 17.70 15.64 6.82
C ILE A 727 16.50 15.37 7.75
N CYS A 728 15.60 14.45 7.40
CA CYS A 728 14.40 14.18 8.21
C CYS A 728 14.71 13.66 9.62
N SER A 729 15.81 12.93 9.78
CA SER A 729 16.18 12.29 11.05
C SER A 729 17.30 12.98 11.79
N ASP A 730 17.79 14.10 11.26
CA ASP A 730 18.97 14.83 11.75
C ASP A 730 20.12 13.89 12.10
N THR A 731 20.42 12.96 11.18
CA THR A 731 21.41 11.91 11.41
C THR A 731 22.25 11.70 10.17
N GLU A 732 23.58 11.74 10.32
CA GLU A 732 24.50 11.42 9.23
C GLU A 732 24.49 9.92 8.89
N TYR A 733 24.64 9.61 7.61
CA TYR A 733 24.76 8.26 7.08
C TYR A 733 26.06 8.14 6.29
N ALA A 734 26.75 7.00 6.35
CA ALA A 734 28.01 6.81 5.60
C ALA A 734 28.19 5.37 5.07
N GLY A 735 28.74 5.22 3.86
CA GLY A 735 28.97 3.94 3.21
C GLY A 735 30.21 3.90 2.31
N LEU A 736 30.49 2.71 1.75
CA LEU A 736 31.60 2.47 0.83
C LEU A 736 31.10 2.27 -0.60
N ILE A 737 31.97 2.61 -1.55
CA ILE A 737 31.81 2.26 -2.97
C ILE A 737 32.88 1.24 -3.33
N CYS A 738 32.41 0.12 -3.86
CA CYS A 738 33.21 -1.01 -4.26
C CYS A 738 33.25 -1.12 -5.77
N LYS A 739 34.36 -1.66 -6.29
CA LYS A 739 34.56 -1.96 -7.69
C LYS A 739 34.78 -3.46 -7.87
N ASP A 740 33.99 -4.08 -8.75
CA ASP A 740 34.10 -5.51 -9.06
C ASP A 740 35.13 -5.81 -10.17
N ARG A 741 35.29 -7.10 -10.47
CA ARG A 741 36.21 -7.60 -11.50
C ARG A 741 35.83 -7.20 -12.93
N ASN A 742 34.58 -6.80 -13.16
CA ASN A 742 34.06 -6.36 -14.45
C ASN A 742 34.17 -4.84 -14.63
N ASN A 743 34.90 -4.16 -13.73
CA ASN A 743 35.01 -2.70 -13.66
C ASN A 743 33.66 -1.98 -13.41
N GLN A 744 32.68 -2.66 -12.81
CA GLN A 744 31.44 -2.03 -12.39
C GLN A 744 31.54 -1.59 -10.92
N TYR A 745 30.85 -0.50 -10.60
CA TYR A 745 30.86 0.17 -9.32
C TYR A 745 29.54 -0.06 -8.59
N PHE A 746 29.57 -0.26 -7.28
CA PHE A 746 28.36 -0.40 -6.48
C PHE A 746 28.61 0.11 -5.07
N SER A 747 27.56 0.65 -4.45
CA SER A 747 27.61 1.11 -3.05
C SER A 747 27.17 0.00 -2.10
N LEU A 748 27.83 -0.13 -0.97
CA LEU A 748 27.33 -0.92 0.16
C LEU A 748 26.27 -0.14 0.91
N ASP A 749 25.38 -0.82 1.63
CA ASP A 749 24.37 -0.14 2.44
C ASP A 749 25.02 0.83 3.46
N PRO A 750 24.43 2.03 3.63
CA PRO A 750 24.98 3.04 4.51
C PRO A 750 24.77 2.66 5.97
N ASN A 751 25.79 2.91 6.78
CA ASN A 751 25.69 2.84 8.23
C ASN A 751 25.14 4.16 8.77
N LYS A 752 24.23 4.06 9.71
CA LYS A 752 23.72 5.19 10.48
C LYS A 752 24.70 5.54 11.60
N GLY A 753 25.10 6.81 11.74
CA GLY A 753 25.84 7.27 12.93
C GLY A 753 24.97 8.04 13.90
N ASN A 754 25.60 8.89 14.70
CA ASN A 754 24.94 9.79 15.66
C ASN A 754 25.05 11.25 15.18
N THR A 755 24.36 12.17 15.86
CA THR A 755 23.98 13.49 15.35
C THR A 755 25.07 14.38 14.75
N HIS A 756 26.38 14.08 14.85
CA HIS A 756 27.45 14.85 14.18
C HIS A 756 28.74 14.01 14.00
N ASN A 757 28.66 12.68 13.80
CA ASN A 757 29.84 11.84 13.52
C ASN A 757 29.45 10.49 12.89
N SER A 758 29.45 10.41 11.56
CA SER A 758 29.36 9.14 10.81
C SER A 758 30.61 8.88 9.97
N TYR A 759 31.52 8.05 10.49
CA TYR A 759 32.67 7.56 9.71
C TYR A 759 32.59 6.05 9.43
N PRO A 760 32.91 5.61 8.20
CA PRO A 760 32.74 4.23 7.76
C PRO A 760 33.93 3.38 8.24
N PHE A 761 33.74 2.48 9.20
CA PHE A 761 34.88 1.64 9.65
C PHE A 761 34.63 0.16 9.94
N LYS A 762 33.57 -0.48 9.44
CA LYS A 762 33.49 -1.95 9.61
C LYS A 762 33.05 -2.79 8.42
N ASN A 763 32.66 -2.16 7.31
CA ASN A 763 32.34 -2.90 6.11
C ASN A 763 33.61 -3.00 5.24
N GLU A 764 34.00 -4.22 4.88
CA GLU A 764 34.93 -4.44 3.78
C GLU A 764 34.12 -4.67 2.51
N CYS A 765 34.62 -4.18 1.38
CA CYS A 765 34.06 -4.55 0.10
C CYS A 765 34.09 -6.08 -0.05
N PRO A 766 33.03 -6.71 -0.59
CA PRO A 766 32.94 -8.16 -0.74
C PRO A 766 34.18 -8.79 -1.36
N THR A 767 34.48 -10.04 -0.98
CA THR A 767 35.62 -10.79 -1.54
C THR A 767 35.63 -10.69 -3.07
N ASN A 768 36.78 -10.39 -3.68
CA ASN A 768 36.98 -10.14 -5.12
C ASN A 768 36.54 -8.77 -5.65
N THR A 769 36.25 -7.83 -4.76
CA THR A 769 35.99 -6.42 -5.11
C THR A 769 36.99 -5.53 -4.36
N SER A 770 37.12 -4.27 -4.78
CA SER A 770 38.06 -3.31 -4.19
C SER A 770 37.34 -2.04 -3.76
N THR A 771 37.68 -1.51 -2.57
CA THR A 771 37.18 -0.21 -2.13
C THR A 771 37.79 0.89 -2.99
N VAL A 772 36.95 1.71 -3.60
CA VAL A 772 37.36 2.79 -4.51
C VAL A 772 36.82 4.16 -4.11
N GLY A 773 35.82 4.21 -3.23
CA GLY A 773 35.28 5.47 -2.72
C GLY A 773 34.50 5.32 -1.42
N THR A 774 34.18 6.46 -0.81
CA THR A 774 33.32 6.59 0.36
C THR A 774 32.24 7.63 0.08
N TYR A 775 31.07 7.49 0.68
CA TYR A 775 30.03 8.49 0.61
C TYR A 775 29.41 8.72 2.00
N HIS A 776 28.94 9.94 2.27
CA HIS A 776 28.23 10.25 3.51
C HIS A 776 27.28 11.46 3.36
N THR A 777 26.40 11.67 4.33
CA THR A 777 25.44 12.78 4.38
C THR A 777 25.58 13.60 5.66
N HIS A 778 25.17 14.87 5.62
CA HIS A 778 24.99 15.72 6.79
C HIS A 778 23.50 15.83 7.22
N GLY A 779 23.25 16.10 8.50
CA GLY A 779 21.90 16.21 9.13
C GLY A 779 21.20 17.55 8.90
N ALA A 780 20.07 17.82 9.57
CA ALA A 780 19.23 19.02 9.37
C ALA A 780 19.51 20.20 10.31
N GLU A 781 20.22 20.03 11.43
CA GLU A 781 20.62 21.14 12.32
C GLU A 781 21.64 22.14 11.70
N SER A 782 21.84 22.12 10.37
CA SER A 782 22.96 22.76 9.68
C SER A 782 22.63 24.03 8.90
N ILE A 783 21.53 24.74 9.17
CA ILE A 783 21.37 26.11 8.62
C ILE A 783 22.25 27.07 9.46
N GLY A 784 23.55 27.11 9.17
CA GLY A 784 24.43 28.21 9.58
C GLY A 784 25.80 27.92 10.20
N TYR A 785 26.29 26.67 10.26
CA TYR A 785 27.68 26.39 10.68
C TYR A 785 28.30 25.24 9.85
N ASP A 786 29.41 25.55 9.15
CA ASP A 786 30.52 24.71 8.62
C ASP A 786 30.29 23.27 8.08
N ASP A 787 29.05 22.85 7.79
CA ASP A 787 28.71 21.51 7.25
C ASP A 787 28.24 21.55 5.76
N GLU A 788 28.44 22.64 5.03
CA GLU A 788 28.08 22.77 3.61
C GLU A 788 29.18 22.30 2.64
N ASP A 789 30.35 21.93 3.16
CA ASP A 789 31.48 21.38 2.41
C ASP A 789 32.14 20.25 3.26
N PHE A 790 33.05 19.46 2.68
CA PHE A 790 33.80 18.46 3.44
C PHE A 790 34.59 19.12 4.57
N SER A 791 34.41 18.65 5.81
CA SER A 791 35.25 19.07 6.93
C SER A 791 36.70 18.62 6.73
N PRO A 792 37.68 19.27 7.40
CA PRO A 792 39.07 18.81 7.36
C PRO A 792 39.25 17.35 7.78
N GLN A 793 38.35 16.84 8.63
CA GLN A 793 38.34 15.44 9.06
C GLN A 793 37.87 14.52 7.92
N ASP A 794 36.87 14.92 7.14
CA ASP A 794 36.34 14.14 6.01
C ASP A 794 37.36 14.04 4.87
N ILE A 795 38.16 15.09 4.67
CA ILE A 795 39.26 15.12 3.68
C ILE A 795 40.44 14.24 4.13
N ILE A 796 40.68 14.12 5.44
CA ILE A 796 41.71 13.22 5.98
C ILE A 796 41.25 11.76 5.85
N MET A 797 39.96 11.49 5.99
CA MET A 797 39.39 10.13 5.95
C MET A 797 39.17 9.56 4.55
N THR A 798 39.20 10.40 3.51
CA THR A 798 39.15 10.00 2.10
C THR A 798 40.53 9.71 1.50
N GLU A 799 41.57 9.59 2.33
CA GLU A 799 42.97 9.48 1.89
C GLU A 799 43.20 8.25 0.97
N GLY A 800 43.43 8.54 -0.31
CA GLY A 800 43.65 7.53 -1.36
C GLY A 800 42.37 6.99 -2.04
N LEU A 801 41.20 7.51 -1.69
CA LEU A 801 39.89 7.13 -2.24
C LEU A 801 39.14 8.36 -2.80
N PHE A 802 38.09 8.13 -3.58
CA PHE A 802 37.13 9.20 -3.89
C PHE A 802 36.19 9.42 -2.70
N GLY A 803 35.94 10.68 -2.34
CA GLY A 803 34.96 11.05 -1.32
C GLY A 803 33.73 11.68 -1.93
N TYR A 804 32.54 11.31 -1.45
CA TYR A 804 31.28 11.93 -1.83
C TYR A 804 30.50 12.38 -0.60
N LEU A 805 29.83 13.54 -0.72
CA LEU A 805 29.05 14.13 0.36
C LEU A 805 27.71 14.64 -0.20
N GLY A 806 26.62 14.33 0.50
CA GLY A 806 25.32 14.96 0.33
C GLY A 806 25.08 15.96 1.46
N ASP A 807 24.82 17.21 1.09
CA ASP A 807 24.52 18.26 2.07
C ASP A 807 23.01 18.53 2.18
N PRO A 808 22.59 19.29 3.22
CA PRO A 808 21.18 19.63 3.41
C PRO A 808 20.61 20.56 2.33
N GLU A 809 21.46 21.25 1.55
CA GLU A 809 21.03 22.06 0.41
C GLU A 809 20.72 21.21 -0.85
N GLY A 810 21.04 19.91 -0.86
CA GLY A 810 20.87 19.03 -2.02
C GLY A 810 22.03 19.05 -2.99
N THR A 811 23.18 19.55 -2.54
CA THR A 811 24.40 19.59 -3.33
C THR A 811 25.10 18.24 -3.23
N PHE A 812 25.43 17.67 -4.38
CA PHE A 812 26.35 16.55 -4.47
C PHE A 812 27.78 17.06 -4.54
N HIS A 813 28.57 16.74 -3.52
CA HIS A 813 29.97 17.08 -3.42
C HIS A 813 30.84 15.88 -3.72
N LYS A 814 31.96 16.14 -4.40
CA LYS A 814 32.98 15.14 -4.71
C LYS A 814 34.36 15.68 -4.37
N VAL A 815 35.16 14.86 -3.70
CA VAL A 815 36.61 15.02 -3.51
C VAL A 815 37.31 13.91 -4.29
N ASP A 816 38.19 14.28 -5.22
CA ASP A 816 39.03 13.31 -5.91
C ASP A 816 40.24 12.87 -5.07
N THR A 817 41.00 11.88 -5.56
CA THR A 817 42.18 11.35 -4.85
C THR A 817 43.33 12.37 -4.70
N ASN A 818 43.28 13.50 -5.40
CA ASN A 818 44.23 14.62 -5.29
C ASN A 818 43.72 15.72 -4.37
N LYS A 819 42.60 15.49 -3.65
CA LYS A 819 41.92 16.42 -2.76
C LYS A 819 41.33 17.64 -3.49
N VAL A 820 41.04 17.51 -4.78
CA VAL A 820 40.33 18.53 -5.56
C VAL A 820 38.83 18.33 -5.35
N GLN A 821 38.15 19.40 -4.94
CA GLN A 821 36.71 19.42 -4.71
C GLN A 821 35.93 19.91 -5.94
N THR A 822 34.83 19.24 -6.25
CA THR A 822 33.85 19.64 -7.26
C THR A 822 32.44 19.47 -6.68
N LYS A 823 31.52 20.38 -7.02
CA LYS A 823 30.14 20.34 -6.52
C LYS A 823 29.11 20.57 -7.62
N VAL A 824 27.99 19.87 -7.51
CA VAL A 824 26.82 19.99 -8.39
C VAL A 824 25.61 20.31 -7.52
N LYS A 825 25.03 21.51 -7.69
CA LYS A 825 23.86 21.94 -6.91
C LYS A 825 22.58 21.28 -7.43
N ASN A 826 21.62 21.04 -6.52
CA ASN A 826 20.26 20.53 -6.81
C ASN A 826 20.22 19.12 -7.43
N SER A 827 21.17 18.26 -7.08
CA SER A 827 21.26 16.88 -7.60
C SER A 827 20.80 15.81 -6.60
N LEU A 828 20.59 16.19 -5.33
CA LEU A 828 20.15 15.31 -4.25
C LEU A 828 18.85 15.83 -3.61
N PRO A 829 18.02 14.95 -3.01
CA PRO A 829 16.88 15.38 -2.21
C PRO A 829 17.33 16.31 -1.07
N ASN A 830 16.74 17.50 -1.01
CA ASN A 830 17.10 18.58 -0.07
C ASN A 830 15.94 19.10 0.77
N ILE A 831 14.83 18.38 0.72
CA ILE A 831 13.62 18.68 1.47
C ILE A 831 13.31 17.38 2.20
N CYS A 832 12.91 17.47 3.46
CA CYS A 832 12.29 16.34 4.13
C CYS A 832 10.95 16.02 3.45
N GLN A 833 11.00 15.18 2.42
CA GLN A 833 9.80 14.71 1.73
C GLN A 833 9.30 13.46 2.44
N ILE A 834 8.44 13.69 3.41
CA ILE A 834 7.50 12.65 3.83
C ILE A 834 6.40 12.66 2.77
N HIS A 835 6.39 11.67 1.88
CA HIS A 835 5.25 11.47 0.99
C HIS A 835 3.98 11.32 1.83
N SER A 836 2.81 11.69 1.30
CA SER A 836 1.51 11.57 1.97
C SER A 836 1.18 10.16 2.51
N ASN A 837 2.01 9.16 2.17
CA ASN A 837 1.89 7.77 2.56
C ASN A 837 2.86 7.36 3.69
N GLY A 838 3.79 8.23 4.09
CA GLY A 838 4.78 8.00 5.15
C GLY A 838 6.15 7.51 4.67
N ASP A 839 6.42 7.46 3.36
CA ASP A 839 7.76 7.14 2.84
C ASP A 839 8.69 8.36 2.95
N ILE A 840 9.96 8.09 3.28
CA ILE A 840 11.07 9.04 3.23
C ILE A 840 12.00 8.60 2.10
N ASN A 841 12.23 9.47 1.10
CA ASN A 841 13.38 9.33 0.20
C ASN A 841 14.60 10.05 0.81
#